data_AF-A0A5K7Z6J5-F1
#
_entry.id   AF-A0A5K7Z6J5-F1
#
_cell.length_a   1.000
_cell.length_b   1.000
_cell.length_c   1.000
_cell.angle_alpha   90.00
_cell.angle_beta   90.00
_cell.angle_gamma   90.00
#
_symmetry.space_group_name_H-M   'P 1'
#
loop_
_entity.id
_entity.type
_entity.pdbx_description
1 polymer ?
#
loop_
_entity_poly.entity_id
_entity_poly.type
_entity_poly.pdbx_seq_one_letter_code
_entity_poly.pdbx_strand_id
1 'polypeptide(L)'
;MGETLIDEYLTGDSEAVRDLAKNEAVLVGFLTLVKGIDDLPDMENRFYQKPRSLYQVTASGYAIDDLMEKLSEFFGAAAKSPGDTLPAELRFLPTVKLLGGIRKDQALFLKELKTGTFYGALWPWQRDPDKIEVLLGFCSPNMADEDVRSLETLVHKFLSKKKIETVADVGGQIHGISLPSFLQMSEMEGATYTLKVTSGSLTGHLYLADGSLIAATYGDYSGNEAAYRIIGWDNAAIQIQAAEPDRKREIHDPLMHVMMESLKIKDETGAESEPPEPPSEPEPEIELEMDMEPEPEPEMEAEPEMEIEPEPESAAEPDLVMETAPEPPTETDGPPPGEEIPEKTPESSPEASEIEYVPELEAMIIPPSRPASKPPHVPASEEPSEEISEPAPEPVPEPAVEAPAVEPTASSGFEKVEDRSAHKQSQMKRQTKLLIVLGVVIVFALTVTFGGRLFHKKQVGHRYEQLMEELAVTKELDGQVVLLMQYLSAYPKDAHRKELEKRLENLDAEIEKRDYERTLSDVDRLPVDEKYEKKALSLYTAFLTKYPQSRYADSINEAIGGIRQLLATAFYGKLLENPATDYLERQAAYNEYLEQFPQGAERERVEELIRELADEYYTAIAKRVDNCDAAQNWDDCIADCDRFLSVFSEEPAVEKVKRLRSLLEDKKDVEELTARAALIAGDFEKAKRIYTDYLAKHPDTSQKEAILERIEPLNSDLAGLAEWKKTAAYASNKSTDIFKRIKRLERYIENHSSDPYIKPANKLRTQLEPELQAAIRAQQAEDKRRQELARKKADQARRDKEAQRIRQLYKQVNDQLRPVSNRFVAHGDGTVSDRVTGLTWCLLDSHLVLGKCLSYSAAKDYVKGMKTGGHSDWRLPSAGELAALYKNSPFFPATGAAWYWSSESFARGYHRVVDVVTSVPETVFTRSQKSEDSCGAVRAVRQ
;
A
#
# COMPACT_ATOMS: atom_id res chain seq x y z
N MET A 1 0.57 -42.89 7.59
CA MET A 1 1.00 -41.53 7.99
C MET A 1 1.62 -40.71 6.86
N GLY A 2 2.12 -41.31 5.77
CA GLY A 2 2.51 -40.53 4.57
C GLY A 2 1.28 -39.95 3.86
N GLU A 3 0.29 -40.82 3.61
CA GLU A 3 -1.10 -40.56 3.18
C GLU A 3 -1.55 -39.09 3.30
N THR A 4 -1.64 -38.53 4.51
CA THR A 4 -2.20 -37.19 4.74
C THR A 4 -1.46 -36.06 4.04
N LEU A 5 -0.13 -36.14 3.88
CA LEU A 5 0.62 -35.15 3.09
C LEU A 5 0.50 -35.41 1.58
N ILE A 6 0.34 -36.68 1.17
CA ILE A 6 0.22 -37.04 -0.24
C ILE A 6 -1.11 -36.54 -0.78
N ASP A 7 -2.21 -36.75 -0.06
CA ASP A 7 -3.54 -36.24 -0.42
C ASP A 7 -3.63 -34.70 -0.37
N GLU A 8 -2.86 -34.05 0.52
CA GLU A 8 -2.85 -32.59 0.71
C GLU A 8 -2.04 -31.84 -0.37
N TYR A 9 -0.89 -32.39 -0.78
CA TYR A 9 0.06 -31.70 -1.69
C TYR A 9 0.16 -32.31 -3.10
N LEU A 10 -0.30 -33.53 -3.35
CA LEU A 10 -0.19 -34.20 -4.65
C LEU A 10 -1.49 -34.09 -5.49
N THR A 11 -2.06 -32.88 -5.56
CA THR A 11 -3.44 -32.60 -6.00
C THR A 11 -3.67 -32.47 -7.51
N GLY A 12 -2.65 -32.72 -8.34
CA GLY A 12 -2.70 -32.54 -9.79
C GLY A 12 -3.48 -33.61 -10.56
N ASP A 13 -4.19 -33.21 -11.62
CA ASP A 13 -5.02 -34.12 -12.42
C ASP A 13 -4.24 -34.88 -13.52
N SER A 14 -2.91 -34.74 -13.60
CA SER A 14 -2.11 -35.36 -14.65
C SER A 14 -1.99 -36.88 -14.52
N GLU A 15 -1.66 -37.56 -15.61
CA GLU A 15 -1.47 -39.02 -15.58
C GLU A 15 -0.30 -39.42 -14.68
N ALA A 16 0.75 -38.59 -14.61
CA ALA A 16 1.90 -38.77 -13.74
C ALA A 16 1.52 -38.70 -12.26
N VAL A 17 0.77 -37.67 -11.85
CA VAL A 17 0.28 -37.54 -10.47
C VAL A 17 -0.67 -38.69 -10.11
N ARG A 18 -1.60 -39.04 -11.01
CA ARG A 18 -2.52 -40.17 -10.80
C ARG A 18 -1.86 -41.55 -10.79
N ASP A 19 -0.65 -41.72 -11.31
CA ASP A 19 0.15 -42.95 -11.17
C ASP A 19 1.01 -42.90 -9.90
N LEU A 20 1.58 -41.74 -9.53
CA LEU A 20 2.27 -41.55 -8.24
C LEU A 20 1.35 -41.85 -7.05
N ALA A 21 0.14 -41.29 -7.02
CA ALA A 21 -0.86 -41.57 -5.98
C ALA A 21 -1.27 -43.06 -5.92
N LYS A 22 -1.38 -43.73 -7.07
CA LYS A 22 -1.70 -45.18 -7.13
C LYS A 22 -0.54 -46.08 -6.71
N ASN A 23 0.68 -45.56 -6.68
CA ASN A 23 1.88 -46.26 -6.23
C ASN A 23 2.38 -45.64 -4.92
N GLU A 24 1.47 -45.26 -4.01
CA GLU A 24 1.76 -44.55 -2.76
C GLU A 24 2.91 -45.19 -1.96
N ALA A 25 2.94 -46.52 -1.81
CA ALA A 25 4.02 -47.22 -1.12
C ALA A 25 5.42 -47.00 -1.75
N VAL A 26 5.50 -46.73 -3.06
CA VAL A 26 6.75 -46.36 -3.75
C VAL A 26 7.10 -44.90 -3.48
N LEU A 27 6.11 -43.99 -3.46
CA LEU A 27 6.30 -42.58 -3.12
C LEU A 27 6.74 -42.40 -1.65
N VAL A 28 6.09 -43.10 -0.70
CA VAL A 28 6.48 -43.16 0.71
C VAL A 28 7.87 -43.78 0.87
N GLY A 29 8.21 -44.81 0.10
CA GLY A 29 9.57 -45.37 0.07
C GLY A 29 10.62 -44.36 -0.41
N PHE A 30 10.31 -43.56 -1.44
CA PHE A 30 11.19 -42.50 -1.94
C PHE A 30 11.37 -41.39 -0.89
N LEU A 31 10.28 -40.91 -0.28
CA LEU A 31 10.32 -39.91 0.80
C LEU A 31 11.11 -40.42 2.02
N THR A 32 11.01 -41.71 2.32
CA THR A 32 11.78 -42.36 3.40
C THR A 32 13.27 -42.43 3.06
N LEU A 33 13.65 -42.75 1.81
CA LEU A 33 15.05 -42.65 1.36
C LEU A 33 15.57 -41.21 1.46
N VAL A 34 14.79 -40.22 1.00
CA VAL A 34 15.18 -38.81 1.04
C VAL A 34 15.45 -38.37 2.49
N LYS A 35 14.57 -38.70 3.45
CA LYS A 35 14.86 -38.47 4.87
C LYS A 35 16.07 -39.28 5.37
N GLY A 36 16.22 -40.54 4.95
CA GLY A 36 17.36 -41.38 5.33
C GLY A 36 18.72 -40.88 4.85
N ILE A 37 18.76 -40.01 3.83
CA ILE A 37 19.96 -39.25 3.45
C ILE A 37 20.04 -37.92 4.21
N ASP A 38 18.92 -37.23 4.44
CA ASP A 38 18.87 -35.93 5.13
C ASP A 38 19.17 -35.99 6.64
N ASP A 39 19.01 -37.16 7.25
CA ASP A 39 19.37 -37.47 8.65
C ASP A 39 20.86 -37.86 8.83
N LEU A 40 21.63 -38.03 7.75
CA LEU A 40 23.06 -38.35 7.85
C LEU A 40 23.89 -37.11 8.22
N PRO A 41 24.95 -37.25 9.05
CA PRO A 41 25.88 -36.16 9.31
C PRO A 41 26.63 -35.70 8.04
N ASP A 42 27.24 -34.52 8.10
CA ASP A 42 28.10 -33.93 7.06
C ASP A 42 27.45 -33.80 5.66
N MET A 43 26.12 -33.64 5.63
CA MET A 43 25.30 -33.32 4.46
C MET A 43 25.14 -31.81 4.27
N GLU A 44 25.94 -31.22 3.37
CA GLU A 44 25.89 -29.79 3.06
C GLU A 44 24.79 -29.45 2.03
N ASN A 45 23.82 -28.61 2.42
CA ASN A 45 22.87 -27.97 1.50
C ASN A 45 23.52 -26.77 0.79
N ARG A 46 23.38 -26.69 -0.55
CA ARG A 46 24.01 -25.64 -1.38
C ARG A 46 23.11 -24.41 -1.58
N PHE A 47 23.02 -23.58 -0.54
CA PHE A 47 22.20 -22.34 -0.44
C PHE A 47 22.22 -21.34 -1.62
N TYR A 48 23.14 -21.44 -2.58
CA TYR A 48 23.31 -20.48 -3.69
C TYR A 48 23.06 -21.05 -5.09
N GLN A 49 22.44 -22.23 -5.22
CA GLN A 49 22.06 -22.79 -6.51
C GLN A 49 20.63 -23.36 -6.46
N LYS A 50 19.80 -23.06 -7.47
CA LYS A 50 18.51 -23.75 -7.62
C LYS A 50 18.79 -25.25 -7.79
N PRO A 51 18.14 -26.14 -7.02
CA PRO A 51 18.39 -27.57 -7.10
C PRO A 51 18.02 -28.12 -8.49
N ARG A 52 18.70 -29.19 -8.89
CA ARG A 52 18.53 -29.87 -10.20
C ARG A 52 17.60 -31.08 -10.14
N SER A 53 17.17 -31.43 -8.94
CA SER A 53 16.38 -32.61 -8.59
C SER A 53 15.53 -32.27 -7.36
N LEU A 54 14.50 -33.08 -7.07
CA LEU A 54 13.58 -32.85 -5.95
C LEU A 54 14.29 -32.76 -4.58
N TYR A 55 15.45 -33.40 -4.46
CA TYR A 55 16.35 -33.30 -3.32
C TYR A 55 17.81 -33.35 -3.80
N GLN A 56 18.67 -32.48 -3.27
CA GLN A 56 20.08 -32.38 -3.65
C GLN A 56 20.95 -31.89 -2.48
N VAL A 57 21.92 -32.70 -2.06
CA VAL A 57 22.91 -32.38 -0.99
C VAL A 57 24.33 -32.76 -1.39
N THR A 58 25.34 -32.21 -0.73
CA THR A 58 26.73 -32.67 -0.82
C THR A 58 27.10 -33.45 0.44
N ALA A 59 27.25 -34.76 0.32
CA ALA A 59 27.85 -35.59 1.35
C ALA A 59 29.36 -35.34 1.40
N SER A 60 29.91 -35.10 2.59
CA SER A 60 31.36 -34.96 2.80
C SER A 60 31.90 -36.09 3.69
N GLY A 61 33.01 -36.72 3.30
CA GLY A 61 33.66 -37.79 4.08
C GLY A 61 33.05 -39.20 3.92
N TYR A 62 32.05 -39.37 3.05
CA TYR A 62 31.43 -40.66 2.75
C TYR A 62 32.11 -41.38 1.59
N ALA A 63 32.27 -42.71 1.67
CA ALA A 63 32.60 -43.50 0.50
C ALA A 63 31.38 -43.61 -0.43
N ILE A 64 31.61 -43.65 -1.74
CA ILE A 64 30.50 -43.79 -2.71
C ILE A 64 29.73 -45.11 -2.52
N ASP A 65 30.42 -46.17 -2.12
CA ASP A 65 29.82 -47.48 -1.88
C ASP A 65 28.85 -47.46 -0.69
N ASP A 66 29.14 -46.69 0.37
CA ASP A 66 28.24 -46.52 1.53
C ASP A 66 26.92 -45.87 1.11
N LEU A 67 26.99 -44.85 0.25
CA LEU A 67 25.82 -44.16 -0.29
C LEU A 67 25.08 -45.02 -1.33
N MET A 68 25.81 -45.81 -2.13
CA MET A 68 25.21 -46.78 -3.05
C MET A 68 24.41 -47.85 -2.32
N GLU A 69 24.87 -48.34 -1.17
CA GLU A 69 24.12 -49.27 -0.32
C GLU A 69 22.77 -48.67 0.08
N LYS A 70 22.75 -47.43 0.61
CA LYS A 70 21.51 -46.80 1.10
C LYS A 70 20.54 -46.50 -0.04
N LEU A 71 21.03 -46.05 -1.20
CA LEU A 71 20.19 -45.91 -2.40
C LEU A 71 19.65 -47.27 -2.88
N SER A 72 20.41 -48.35 -2.72
CA SER A 72 19.99 -49.70 -3.13
C SER A 72 18.82 -50.25 -2.31
N GLU A 73 18.62 -49.80 -1.06
CA GLU A 73 17.47 -50.20 -0.23
C GLU A 73 16.13 -49.83 -0.89
N PHE A 74 16.06 -48.68 -1.56
CA PHE A 74 14.88 -48.25 -2.29
C PHE A 74 14.92 -48.63 -3.79
N PHE A 75 16.04 -48.39 -4.47
CA PHE A 75 16.14 -48.54 -5.92
C PHE A 75 16.45 -49.96 -6.38
N GLY A 76 17.01 -50.82 -5.52
CA GLY A 76 17.68 -52.05 -5.93
C GLY A 76 19.04 -51.76 -6.56
N ALA A 77 19.56 -52.71 -7.34
CA ALA A 77 20.89 -52.61 -7.94
C ALA A 77 21.04 -51.37 -8.85
N ALA A 78 22.23 -50.75 -8.83
CA ALA A 78 22.53 -49.59 -9.66
C ALA A 78 22.36 -49.90 -11.16
N ALA A 79 21.59 -49.08 -11.86
CA ALA A 79 21.45 -49.14 -13.32
C ALA A 79 22.79 -48.80 -14.02
N LYS A 80 23.68 -48.06 -13.34
CA LYS A 80 25.07 -47.87 -13.73
C LYS A 80 25.94 -47.62 -12.49
N SER A 81 26.97 -48.43 -12.27
CA SER A 81 27.91 -48.29 -11.15
C SER A 81 29.08 -47.32 -11.45
N PRO A 82 29.77 -46.77 -10.44
CA PRO A 82 31.04 -46.08 -10.63
C PRO A 82 32.06 -46.99 -11.34
N GLY A 83 32.87 -46.42 -12.23
CA GLY A 83 33.82 -47.15 -13.06
C GLY A 83 33.24 -47.68 -14.38
N ASP A 84 31.93 -47.92 -14.49
CA ASP A 84 31.32 -48.44 -15.72
C ASP A 84 31.11 -47.38 -16.81
N THR A 85 30.96 -47.83 -18.06
CA THR A 85 30.45 -47.01 -19.17
C THR A 85 28.94 -47.08 -19.22
N LEU A 86 28.26 -45.93 -19.39
CA LEU A 86 26.80 -45.89 -19.50
C LEU A 86 26.28 -46.80 -20.65
N PRO A 87 25.45 -47.83 -20.34
CA PRO A 87 24.87 -48.72 -21.33
C PRO A 87 24.13 -47.96 -22.43
N ALA A 88 24.14 -48.50 -23.66
CA ALA A 88 23.61 -47.80 -24.83
C ALA A 88 22.12 -47.44 -24.70
N GLU A 89 21.34 -48.33 -24.09
CA GLU A 89 19.89 -48.18 -23.86
C GLU A 89 19.57 -47.02 -22.91
N LEU A 90 20.36 -46.83 -21.84
CA LEU A 90 20.11 -45.76 -20.86
C LEU A 90 20.40 -44.34 -21.42
N ARG A 91 21.18 -44.22 -22.51
CA ARG A 91 21.65 -42.91 -23.03
C ARG A 91 20.54 -41.96 -23.48
N PHE A 92 19.39 -42.52 -23.85
CA PHE A 92 18.26 -41.76 -24.39
C PHE A 92 17.10 -41.61 -23.39
N LEU A 93 17.26 -42.11 -22.15
CA LEU A 93 16.24 -41.96 -21.12
C LEU A 93 16.03 -40.49 -20.73
N PRO A 94 14.79 -40.04 -20.48
CA PRO A 94 14.49 -38.68 -20.01
C PRO A 94 15.33 -38.26 -18.81
N THR A 95 15.50 -39.15 -17.84
CA THR A 95 16.36 -38.96 -16.66
C THR A 95 17.81 -38.63 -17.00
N VAL A 96 18.42 -39.33 -17.95
CA VAL A 96 19.82 -39.09 -18.34
C VAL A 96 19.95 -37.76 -19.09
N LYS A 97 18.93 -37.36 -19.86
CA LYS A 97 18.86 -36.04 -20.50
C LYS A 97 18.69 -34.92 -19.46
N LEU A 98 17.81 -35.10 -18.48
CA LEU A 98 17.57 -34.16 -17.37
C LEU A 98 18.85 -33.91 -16.55
N LEU A 99 19.58 -34.98 -16.23
CA LEU A 99 20.85 -34.92 -15.49
C LEU A 99 22.04 -34.39 -16.33
N GLY A 100 21.86 -34.12 -17.63
CA GLY A 100 22.93 -33.63 -18.50
C GLY A 100 23.96 -34.69 -18.92
N GLY A 101 23.60 -35.97 -18.83
CA GLY A 101 24.49 -37.11 -19.04
C GLY A 101 25.14 -37.62 -17.76
N ILE A 102 25.64 -38.86 -17.80
CA ILE A 102 26.29 -39.54 -16.65
C ILE A 102 27.74 -39.90 -17.01
N ARG A 103 28.69 -39.50 -16.16
CA ARG A 103 30.12 -39.75 -16.30
C ARG A 103 30.52 -41.16 -15.84
N LYS A 104 31.75 -41.57 -16.19
CA LYS A 104 32.32 -42.88 -15.79
C LYS A 104 32.46 -43.03 -14.27
N ASP A 105 32.72 -41.95 -13.55
CA ASP A 105 32.94 -41.88 -12.10
C ASP A 105 31.65 -41.78 -11.25
N GLN A 106 30.48 -41.56 -11.87
CA GLN A 106 29.20 -41.36 -11.16
C GLN A 106 28.39 -42.66 -11.05
N ALA A 107 27.49 -42.76 -10.07
CA ALA A 107 26.46 -43.82 -10.02
C ALA A 107 25.10 -43.31 -10.55
N LEU A 108 24.29 -44.22 -11.10
CA LEU A 108 22.89 -43.99 -11.44
C LEU A 108 22.01 -45.17 -11.00
N PHE A 109 20.90 -44.83 -10.34
CA PHE A 109 19.83 -45.71 -9.91
C PHE A 109 18.51 -45.27 -10.56
N LEU A 110 17.65 -46.23 -10.92
CA LEU A 110 16.38 -46.00 -11.61
C LEU A 110 15.32 -46.94 -11.04
N LYS A 111 14.09 -46.46 -10.86
CA LYS A 111 12.92 -47.26 -10.48
C LYS A 111 11.69 -46.75 -11.23
N GLU A 112 11.19 -47.58 -12.14
CA GLU A 112 10.16 -47.21 -13.09
C GLU A 112 8.74 -47.33 -12.51
N LEU A 113 7.90 -46.34 -12.82
CA LEU A 113 6.44 -46.40 -12.78
C LEU A 113 5.91 -46.42 -14.24
N LYS A 114 4.59 -46.40 -14.45
CA LYS A 114 4.02 -46.48 -15.81
C LYS A 114 4.20 -45.18 -16.59
N THR A 115 4.30 -44.05 -15.89
CA THR A 115 4.27 -42.70 -16.47
C THR A 115 5.58 -41.93 -16.29
N GLY A 116 6.54 -42.47 -15.55
CA GLY A 116 7.81 -41.81 -15.21
C GLY A 116 8.72 -42.70 -14.37
N THR A 117 9.86 -42.16 -13.98
CA THR A 117 10.94 -42.92 -13.35
C THR A 117 11.49 -42.14 -12.15
N PHE A 118 11.47 -42.75 -10.97
CA PHE A 118 12.28 -42.27 -9.84
C PHE A 118 13.75 -42.52 -10.15
N TYR A 119 14.62 -41.59 -9.76
CA TYR A 119 16.06 -41.69 -9.98
C TYR A 119 16.86 -41.26 -8.76
N GLY A 120 18.04 -41.87 -8.63
CA GLY A 120 19.09 -41.45 -7.70
C GLY A 120 20.43 -41.42 -8.40
N ALA A 121 21.23 -40.38 -8.17
CA ALA A 121 22.56 -40.25 -8.75
C ALA A 121 23.58 -39.78 -7.71
N LEU A 122 24.79 -40.33 -7.77
CA LEU A 122 25.91 -40.02 -6.87
C LEU A 122 27.05 -39.44 -7.70
N TRP A 123 27.42 -38.19 -7.41
CA TRP A 123 28.30 -37.37 -8.23
C TRP A 123 29.54 -36.89 -7.45
N PRO A 124 30.64 -37.67 -7.42
CA PRO A 124 31.92 -37.22 -6.86
C PRO A 124 32.41 -35.93 -7.52
N TRP A 125 33.04 -35.05 -6.74
CA TRP A 125 33.66 -33.83 -7.26
C TRP A 125 35.04 -34.14 -7.85
N GLN A 126 35.30 -33.70 -9.09
CA GLN A 126 36.54 -33.99 -9.82
C GLN A 126 37.83 -33.40 -9.22
N ARG A 127 37.71 -32.54 -8.20
CA ARG A 127 38.85 -31.92 -7.49
C ARG A 127 38.94 -32.32 -6.02
N ASP A 128 37.91 -33.00 -5.51
CA ASP A 128 37.69 -33.27 -4.10
C ASP A 128 36.85 -34.55 -3.97
N PRO A 129 37.44 -35.76 -4.18
CA PRO A 129 36.68 -37.00 -4.28
C PRO A 129 35.91 -37.37 -3.01
N ASP A 130 36.32 -36.81 -1.87
CA ASP A 130 35.71 -36.97 -0.56
C ASP A 130 34.38 -36.19 -0.43
N LYS A 131 34.03 -35.38 -1.46
CA LYS A 131 32.72 -34.74 -1.61
C LYS A 131 31.92 -35.36 -2.76
N ILE A 132 30.74 -35.88 -2.41
CA ILE A 132 29.81 -36.56 -3.32
C ILE A 132 28.48 -35.82 -3.31
N GLU A 133 28.10 -35.28 -4.46
CA GLU A 133 26.80 -34.63 -4.63
C GLU A 133 25.73 -35.69 -4.89
N VAL A 134 24.73 -35.78 -4.02
CA VAL A 134 23.63 -36.75 -4.06
C VAL A 134 22.43 -36.06 -4.67
N LEU A 135 21.84 -36.65 -5.72
CA LEU A 135 20.66 -36.11 -6.41
C LEU A 135 19.56 -37.17 -6.43
N LEU A 136 18.42 -36.87 -5.81
CA LEU A 136 17.23 -37.74 -5.77
C LEU A 136 16.05 -37.03 -6.43
N GLY A 137 15.30 -37.72 -7.29
CA GLY A 137 14.16 -37.10 -7.97
C GLY A 137 13.23 -38.06 -8.71
N PHE A 138 12.25 -37.48 -9.39
CA PHE A 138 11.34 -38.15 -10.31
C PHE A 138 11.42 -37.47 -11.68
N CYS A 139 11.26 -38.23 -12.78
CA CYS A 139 11.24 -37.70 -14.14
C CYS A 139 10.12 -38.36 -14.94
N SER A 140 9.21 -37.56 -15.49
CA SER A 140 8.17 -37.98 -16.42
C SER A 140 8.19 -37.07 -17.66
N PRO A 141 8.06 -37.58 -18.90
CA PRO A 141 8.09 -36.76 -20.11
C PRO A 141 6.92 -35.77 -20.26
N ASN A 142 5.80 -36.03 -19.58
CA ASN A 142 4.50 -35.39 -19.82
C ASN A 142 3.93 -34.70 -18.56
N MET A 143 4.75 -34.49 -17.53
CA MET A 143 4.36 -33.89 -16.26
C MET A 143 4.53 -32.36 -16.31
N ALA A 144 3.58 -31.60 -15.79
CA ALA A 144 3.60 -30.14 -15.87
C ALA A 144 4.56 -29.51 -14.84
N ASP A 145 5.06 -28.31 -15.12
CA ASP A 145 5.89 -27.54 -14.16
C ASP A 145 5.15 -27.22 -12.85
N GLU A 146 3.81 -27.32 -12.83
CA GLU A 146 2.97 -27.23 -11.64
C GLU A 146 3.01 -28.54 -10.83
N ASP A 147 2.77 -29.69 -11.45
CA ASP A 147 2.89 -31.01 -10.80
C ASP A 147 4.29 -31.24 -10.21
N VAL A 148 5.34 -30.79 -10.91
CA VAL A 148 6.73 -30.89 -10.43
C VAL A 148 6.93 -30.03 -9.18
N ARG A 149 6.43 -28.79 -9.15
CA ARG A 149 6.47 -27.92 -7.96
C ARG A 149 5.65 -28.49 -6.80
N SER A 150 4.51 -29.14 -7.07
CA SER A 150 3.73 -29.85 -6.05
C SER A 150 4.52 -31.01 -5.45
N LEU A 151 5.26 -31.76 -6.27
CA LEU A 151 6.12 -32.85 -5.81
C LEU A 151 7.39 -32.37 -5.07
N GLU A 152 8.00 -31.25 -5.48
CA GLU A 152 9.04 -30.54 -4.72
C GLU A 152 8.50 -30.10 -3.34
N THR A 153 7.29 -29.51 -3.32
CA THR A 153 6.62 -29.06 -2.08
C THR A 153 6.33 -30.22 -1.13
N LEU A 154 5.85 -31.36 -1.65
CA LEU A 154 5.64 -32.58 -0.87
C LEU A 154 6.94 -33.08 -0.21
N VAL A 155 8.06 -33.10 -0.94
CA VAL A 155 9.36 -33.49 -0.39
C VAL A 155 9.81 -32.53 0.72
N HIS A 156 9.72 -31.22 0.51
CA HIS A 156 10.07 -30.22 1.52
C HIS A 156 9.17 -30.26 2.77
N LYS A 157 7.84 -30.34 2.61
CA LYS A 157 6.89 -30.43 3.73
C LYS A 157 6.98 -31.78 4.47
N PHE A 158 7.35 -32.87 3.79
CA PHE A 158 7.65 -34.15 4.45
C PHE A 158 8.91 -34.05 5.34
N LEU A 159 10.01 -33.49 4.81
CA LEU A 159 11.24 -33.29 5.57
C LEU A 159 11.04 -32.36 6.77
N SER A 160 10.38 -31.21 6.59
CA SER A 160 10.15 -30.26 7.69
C SER A 160 9.22 -30.83 8.76
N LYS A 161 8.10 -31.45 8.40
CA LYS A 161 7.19 -32.13 9.35
C LYS A 161 7.94 -33.22 10.13
N LYS A 162 8.77 -34.03 9.46
CA LYS A 162 9.56 -35.08 10.13
C LYS A 162 10.74 -34.56 10.95
N LYS A 163 11.26 -33.35 10.68
CA LYS A 163 12.24 -32.66 11.54
C LYS A 163 11.56 -32.09 12.79
N ILE A 164 10.38 -31.47 12.65
CA ILE A 164 9.56 -31.00 13.77
C ILE A 164 9.17 -32.15 14.70
N GLU A 165 8.77 -33.32 14.17
CA GLU A 165 8.49 -34.50 15.01
C GLU A 165 9.71 -34.96 15.83
N THR A 166 10.92 -35.02 15.24
CA THR A 166 12.13 -35.39 16.00
C THR A 166 12.61 -34.32 16.98
N VAL A 167 12.33 -33.03 16.72
CA VAL A 167 12.67 -31.91 17.62
C VAL A 167 11.64 -31.78 18.75
N ALA A 168 10.40 -32.22 18.56
CA ALA A 168 9.39 -32.27 19.61
C ALA A 168 9.64 -33.42 20.62
N ASP A 169 10.16 -34.56 20.15
CA ASP A 169 10.47 -35.73 20.99
C ASP A 169 11.82 -35.58 21.74
N VAL A 170 12.76 -34.80 21.17
CA VAL A 170 14.02 -34.41 21.84
C VAL A 170 13.92 -32.94 22.27
N GLY A 171 13.43 -32.71 23.49
CA GLY A 171 13.25 -31.38 24.10
C GLY A 171 14.56 -30.62 24.34
N GLY A 172 15.17 -30.13 23.25
CA GLY A 172 16.45 -29.43 23.24
C GLY A 172 16.33 -27.97 23.67
N GLN A 173 17.05 -27.62 24.74
CA GLN A 173 17.26 -26.23 25.16
C GLN A 173 18.39 -25.63 24.32
N ILE A 174 18.06 -24.68 23.45
CA ILE A 174 19.05 -24.08 22.52
C ILE A 174 19.85 -23.01 23.26
N HIS A 175 21.17 -23.22 23.33
CA HIS A 175 22.13 -22.30 23.91
C HIS A 175 23.12 -21.79 22.86
N GLY A 176 23.45 -20.49 22.91
CA GLY A 176 24.47 -19.86 22.04
C GLY A 176 23.94 -19.12 20.81
N ILE A 177 22.62 -19.05 20.60
CA ILE A 177 21.98 -18.24 19.55
C ILE A 177 21.14 -17.15 20.25
N SER A 178 21.18 -15.90 19.78
CA SER A 178 20.33 -14.84 20.32
C SER A 178 18.86 -15.05 19.91
N LEU A 179 17.90 -14.67 20.77
CA LEU A 179 16.49 -14.82 20.45
C LEU A 179 16.06 -14.07 19.16
N PRO A 180 16.51 -12.83 18.88
CA PRO A 180 16.31 -12.20 17.57
C PRO A 180 16.86 -13.03 16.40
N SER A 181 18.08 -13.59 16.53
CA SER A 181 18.67 -14.45 15.48
C SER A 181 17.91 -15.75 15.28
N PHE A 182 17.37 -16.34 16.36
CA PHE A 182 16.57 -17.55 16.28
C PHE A 182 15.23 -17.28 15.59
N LEU A 183 14.53 -16.19 15.95
CA LEU A 183 13.26 -15.82 15.32
C LEU A 183 13.43 -15.50 13.82
N GLN A 184 14.53 -14.87 13.42
CA GLN A 184 14.86 -14.65 12.00
C GLN A 184 15.02 -15.98 11.24
N MET A 185 15.65 -16.98 11.87
CA MET A 185 15.75 -18.33 11.32
C MET A 185 14.36 -18.98 11.20
N SER A 186 13.52 -18.87 12.23
CA SER A 186 12.13 -19.34 12.22
C SER A 186 11.29 -18.73 11.09
N GLU A 187 11.44 -17.42 10.84
CA GLU A 187 10.74 -16.69 9.78
C GLU A 187 11.19 -17.17 8.39
N MET A 188 12.51 -17.34 8.19
CA MET A 188 13.07 -17.86 6.94
C MET A 188 12.74 -19.34 6.66
N GLU A 189 12.47 -20.14 7.69
CA GLU A 189 12.11 -21.56 7.56
C GLU A 189 10.60 -21.82 7.39
N GLY A 190 9.75 -20.79 7.49
CA GLY A 190 8.29 -20.98 7.49
C GLY A 190 7.80 -21.74 8.74
N ALA A 191 8.51 -21.60 9.86
CA ALA A 191 8.31 -22.43 11.04
C ALA A 191 6.93 -22.22 11.71
N THR A 192 6.36 -23.30 12.25
CA THR A 192 5.08 -23.31 12.96
C THR A 192 5.22 -24.07 14.27
N TYR A 193 5.43 -23.34 15.37
CA TYR A 193 5.63 -23.89 16.72
C TYR A 193 5.41 -22.82 17.80
N THR A 194 5.31 -23.27 19.05
CA THR A 194 5.35 -22.38 20.22
C THR A 194 6.77 -22.38 20.78
N LEU A 195 7.36 -21.21 21.00
CA LEU A 195 8.63 -21.07 21.71
C LEU A 195 8.35 -20.66 23.15
N LYS A 196 8.72 -21.52 24.09
CA LYS A 196 8.84 -21.12 25.49
C LYS A 196 10.23 -20.52 25.70
N VAL A 197 10.26 -19.25 26.08
CA VAL A 197 11.47 -18.49 26.37
C VAL A 197 11.61 -18.33 27.88
N THR A 198 12.81 -18.53 28.42
CA THR A 198 13.12 -18.25 29.84
C THR A 198 14.38 -17.41 30.00
N SER A 199 14.37 -16.46 30.93
CA SER A 199 15.59 -15.74 31.37
C SER A 199 15.49 -15.45 32.86
N GLY A 200 16.47 -15.91 33.64
CA GLY A 200 16.42 -15.84 35.11
C GLY A 200 15.16 -16.53 35.67
N SER A 201 14.31 -15.76 36.35
CA SER A 201 13.00 -16.20 36.84
C SER A 201 11.84 -15.95 35.87
N LEU A 202 12.10 -15.28 34.73
CA LEU A 202 11.07 -14.88 33.76
C LEU A 202 10.77 -16.03 32.80
N THR A 203 9.51 -16.16 32.39
CA THR A 203 9.04 -17.15 31.41
C THR A 203 7.95 -16.54 30.54
N GLY A 204 8.13 -16.59 29.22
CA GLY A 204 7.17 -16.10 28.24
C GLY A 204 7.03 -17.08 27.08
N HIS A 205 5.98 -16.91 26.27
CA HIS A 205 5.74 -17.73 25.10
C HIS A 205 5.61 -16.85 23.85
N LEU A 206 6.22 -17.29 22.75
CA LEU A 206 6.08 -16.70 21.42
C LEU A 206 5.45 -17.75 20.50
N TYR A 207 4.41 -17.38 19.77
CA TYR A 207 3.64 -18.29 18.93
C TYR A 207 3.91 -17.98 17.45
N LEU A 208 4.41 -18.96 16.71
CA LEU A 208 4.76 -18.80 15.29
C LEU A 208 3.89 -19.70 14.41
N ALA A 209 3.47 -19.17 13.25
CA ALA A 209 2.76 -19.91 12.21
C ALA A 209 3.19 -19.44 10.81
N ASP A 210 3.55 -20.40 9.96
CA ASP A 210 4.15 -20.20 8.62
C ASP A 210 5.27 -19.13 8.63
N GLY A 211 6.15 -19.21 9.63
CA GLY A 211 7.28 -18.29 9.86
C GLY A 211 6.91 -16.98 10.55
N SER A 212 5.67 -16.51 10.43
CA SER A 212 5.21 -15.30 11.12
C SER A 212 5.13 -15.51 12.63
N LEU A 213 5.64 -14.55 13.40
CA LEU A 213 5.23 -14.36 14.80
C LEU A 213 3.78 -13.88 14.83
N ILE A 214 2.87 -14.70 15.37
CA ILE A 214 1.42 -14.42 15.38
C ILE A 214 0.90 -13.96 16.73
N ALA A 215 1.51 -14.35 17.85
CA ALA A 215 1.12 -13.92 19.19
C ALA A 215 2.29 -14.07 20.18
N ALA A 216 2.16 -13.44 21.35
CA ALA A 216 3.10 -13.60 22.46
C ALA A 216 2.36 -13.46 23.80
N THR A 217 2.90 -14.06 24.87
CA THR A 217 2.38 -13.92 26.25
C THR A 217 3.52 -13.89 27.27
N TYR A 218 3.46 -12.95 28.22
CA TYR A 218 4.40 -12.85 29.34
C TYR A 218 3.74 -12.13 30.53
N GLY A 219 3.54 -12.84 31.65
CA GLY A 219 2.78 -12.32 32.78
C GLY A 219 1.37 -11.90 32.33
N ASP A 220 0.98 -10.66 32.64
CA ASP A 220 -0.29 -10.05 32.24
C ASP A 220 -0.24 -9.41 30.82
N TYR A 221 0.92 -9.41 30.14
CA TYR A 221 1.09 -8.86 28.79
C TYR A 221 0.79 -9.91 27.71
N SER A 222 0.18 -9.48 26.59
CA SER A 222 0.04 -10.26 25.36
C SER A 222 0.37 -9.44 24.11
N GLY A 223 0.28 -10.04 22.92
CA GLY A 223 0.53 -9.36 21.63
C GLY A 223 1.91 -8.71 21.54
N ASN A 224 1.98 -7.55 20.89
CA ASN A 224 3.23 -6.81 20.69
C ASN A 224 3.96 -6.48 22.00
N GLU A 225 3.25 -6.07 23.05
CA GLU A 225 3.85 -5.74 24.36
C GLU A 225 4.59 -6.93 24.99
N ALA A 226 4.03 -8.14 24.89
CA ALA A 226 4.72 -9.34 25.34
C ALA A 226 5.94 -9.63 24.44
N ALA A 227 5.79 -9.52 23.12
CA ALA A 227 6.89 -9.78 22.18
C ALA A 227 8.08 -8.84 22.39
N TYR A 228 7.85 -7.53 22.50
CA TYR A 228 8.90 -6.54 22.74
C TYR A 228 9.71 -6.84 24.01
N ARG A 229 9.01 -7.24 25.07
CA ARG A 229 9.62 -7.55 26.38
C ARG A 229 10.40 -8.85 26.35
N ILE A 230 9.86 -9.93 25.77
CA ILE A 230 10.51 -11.25 25.70
C ILE A 230 11.75 -11.20 24.79
N ILE A 231 11.67 -10.52 23.64
CA ILE A 231 12.75 -10.46 22.65
C ILE A 231 13.98 -9.70 23.18
N GLY A 232 13.80 -8.77 24.11
CA GLY A 232 14.87 -7.99 24.73
C GLY A 232 15.68 -8.73 25.81
N TRP A 233 15.24 -9.90 26.29
CA TRP A 233 15.87 -10.59 27.43
C TRP A 233 17.30 -11.05 27.14
N ASP A 234 18.23 -10.66 28.02
CA ASP A 234 19.59 -11.21 28.05
C ASP A 234 19.60 -12.67 28.48
N ASN A 235 20.54 -13.43 27.92
CA ASN A 235 20.76 -14.86 28.22
C ASN A 235 19.49 -15.73 28.09
N ALA A 236 18.55 -15.33 27.23
CA ALA A 236 17.31 -16.06 26.98
C ALA A 236 17.59 -17.49 26.48
N ALA A 237 17.09 -18.49 27.21
CA ALA A 237 17.07 -19.87 26.78
C ALA A 237 15.76 -20.18 26.04
N ILE A 238 15.86 -20.93 24.95
CA ILE A 238 14.75 -21.23 24.04
C ILE A 238 14.42 -22.72 24.13
N GLN A 239 13.16 -23.03 24.41
CA GLN A 239 12.59 -24.38 24.35
C GLN A 239 11.45 -24.42 23.32
N ILE A 240 11.60 -25.26 22.29
CA ILE A 240 10.57 -25.47 21.27
C ILE A 240 9.46 -26.36 21.83
N GLN A 241 8.21 -26.04 21.51
CA GLN A 241 7.00 -26.78 21.88
C GLN A 241 6.05 -26.86 20.68
N ALA A 242 5.09 -27.78 20.71
CA ALA A 242 4.07 -27.89 19.66
C ALA A 242 3.30 -26.57 19.47
N ALA A 243 2.87 -26.28 18.24
CA ALA A 243 2.00 -25.14 17.95
C ALA A 243 0.62 -25.32 18.62
N GLU A 244 0.07 -24.23 19.18
CA GLU A 244 -1.36 -24.14 19.52
C GLU A 244 -2.16 -23.90 18.21
N PRO A 245 -2.92 -24.87 17.67
CA PRO A 245 -3.55 -24.73 16.35
C PRO A 245 -4.70 -23.69 16.35
N ASP A 246 -5.34 -23.48 17.51
CA ASP A 246 -6.43 -22.51 17.69
C ASP A 246 -5.93 -21.11 18.09
N ARG A 247 -4.60 -20.85 18.06
CA ARG A 247 -4.03 -19.56 18.44
C ARG A 247 -4.41 -18.48 17.44
N LYS A 248 -5.20 -17.49 17.89
CA LYS A 248 -5.50 -16.30 17.10
C LYS A 248 -4.24 -15.44 16.91
N ARG A 249 -4.11 -14.82 15.72
CA ARG A 249 -3.12 -13.77 15.50
C ARG A 249 -3.51 -12.53 16.32
N GLU A 250 -2.58 -12.08 17.15
CA GLU A 250 -2.59 -10.84 17.92
C GLU A 250 -1.54 -9.84 17.38
N ILE A 251 -0.46 -10.35 16.78
CA ILE A 251 0.68 -9.61 16.23
C ILE A 251 0.52 -9.52 14.72
N HIS A 252 0.44 -8.30 14.18
CA HIS A 252 0.25 -8.07 12.74
C HIS A 252 1.48 -7.48 12.06
N ASP A 253 2.43 -6.95 12.82
CA ASP A 253 3.63 -6.31 12.31
C ASP A 253 4.68 -7.33 11.80
N PRO A 254 5.51 -6.98 10.80
CA PRO A 254 6.62 -7.81 10.37
C PRO A 254 7.62 -8.04 11.52
N LEU A 255 8.23 -9.23 11.59
CA LEU A 255 9.15 -9.59 12.69
C LEU A 255 10.30 -8.57 12.84
N MET A 256 10.80 -8.02 11.74
CA MET A 256 11.81 -6.95 11.75
C MET A 256 11.37 -5.70 12.53
N HIS A 257 10.10 -5.29 12.44
CA HIS A 257 9.59 -4.17 13.22
C HIS A 257 9.57 -4.52 14.72
N VAL A 258 9.04 -5.70 15.06
CA VAL A 258 8.95 -6.17 16.45
C VAL A 258 10.32 -6.32 17.12
N MET A 259 11.34 -6.80 16.38
CA MET A 259 12.72 -6.87 16.87
C MET A 259 13.36 -5.48 17.03
N MET A 260 13.14 -4.55 16.09
CA MET A 260 13.72 -3.21 16.17
C MET A 260 13.13 -2.40 17.32
N GLU A 261 11.80 -2.48 17.54
CA GLU A 261 11.16 -1.79 18.65
C GLU A 261 11.55 -2.42 20.01
N SER A 262 11.71 -3.75 20.07
CA SER A 262 12.27 -4.45 21.24
C SER A 262 13.69 -3.97 21.60
N LEU A 263 14.59 -3.85 20.62
CA LEU A 263 15.95 -3.36 20.83
C LEU A 263 15.97 -1.88 21.25
N LYS A 264 15.14 -1.05 20.61
CA LYS A 264 14.97 0.36 20.99
C LYS A 264 14.48 0.51 22.44
N ILE A 265 13.42 -0.22 22.83
CA ILE A 265 12.90 -0.21 24.21
C ILE A 265 13.97 -0.67 25.21
N LYS A 266 14.83 -1.62 24.81
CA LYS A 266 15.96 -2.07 25.63
C LYS A 266 17.04 -1.00 25.80
N ASP A 267 17.41 -0.31 24.73
CA ASP A 267 18.38 0.79 24.80
C ASP A 267 17.82 1.98 25.61
N GLU A 268 16.53 2.30 25.45
CA GLU A 268 15.82 3.33 26.22
C GLU A 268 15.73 2.98 27.72
N THR A 269 15.35 1.75 28.07
CA THR A 269 15.31 1.30 29.49
C THR A 269 16.70 1.03 30.09
N GLY A 270 17.73 0.81 29.27
CA GLY A 270 19.12 0.77 29.72
C GLY A 270 19.66 2.15 30.16
N ALA A 271 19.11 3.24 29.63
CA ALA A 271 19.52 4.61 29.93
C ALA A 271 18.95 5.16 31.25
N GLU A 272 17.87 4.59 31.79
CA GLU A 272 17.21 5.03 33.04
C GLU A 272 17.76 4.35 34.32
N SER A 273 19.08 4.11 34.38
CA SER A 273 19.75 3.59 35.58
C SER A 273 20.74 4.61 36.17
N GLU A 274 20.22 5.55 36.97
CA GLU A 274 21.04 6.46 37.77
C GLU A 274 21.91 5.69 38.80
N PRO A 275 23.17 6.09 39.04
CA PRO A 275 23.95 5.60 40.17
C PRO A 275 23.31 6.02 41.50
N PRO A 276 23.31 5.17 42.54
CA PRO A 276 22.70 5.51 43.83
C PRO A 276 23.46 6.63 44.57
N GLU A 277 22.72 7.55 45.18
CA GLU A 277 23.29 8.59 46.05
C GLU A 277 23.99 7.99 47.29
N PRO A 278 25.09 8.61 47.78
CA PRO A 278 25.83 8.13 48.94
C PRO A 278 25.11 8.46 50.27
N PRO A 279 25.24 7.62 51.31
CA PRO A 279 24.64 7.87 52.61
C PRO A 279 25.44 8.90 53.44
N SER A 280 24.77 9.98 53.86
CA SER A 280 25.06 10.68 55.13
C SER A 280 24.57 9.81 56.30
N GLU A 281 25.14 9.81 57.51
CA GLU A 281 26.05 10.70 58.28
C GLU A 281 26.67 9.82 59.43
N PRO A 282 27.60 10.28 60.30
CA PRO A 282 28.43 11.50 60.28
C PRO A 282 29.95 11.21 60.50
N GLU A 283 30.79 12.25 60.44
CA GLU A 283 32.17 12.27 61.01
C GLU A 283 32.12 12.25 62.56
N PRO A 284 33.11 11.66 63.28
CA PRO A 284 34.51 12.13 63.36
C PRO A 284 35.53 10.99 63.06
N GLU A 285 36.85 11.14 63.15
CA GLU A 285 37.69 12.14 63.84
C GLU A 285 39.06 12.30 63.14
N ILE A 286 39.73 13.45 63.32
CA ILE A 286 41.04 13.76 62.69
C ILE A 286 42.17 13.40 63.65
N GLU A 287 43.18 12.66 63.19
CA GLU A 287 44.54 12.84 63.68
C GLU A 287 45.59 12.49 62.60
N LEU A 288 46.72 13.20 62.60
CA LEU A 288 47.82 13.05 61.64
C LEU A 288 49.09 12.57 62.35
N GLU A 289 49.70 11.51 61.84
CA GLU A 289 51.14 11.24 61.86
C GLU A 289 51.40 10.33 60.63
N MET A 290 52.17 10.72 59.62
CA MET A 290 53.59 11.13 59.60
C MET A 290 54.51 10.08 60.22
N ASP A 291 55.06 9.21 59.38
CA ASP A 291 56.48 8.89 59.44
C ASP A 291 57.03 8.64 58.02
N MET A 292 58.29 8.96 57.80
CA MET A 292 58.96 8.90 56.49
C MET A 292 60.12 7.90 56.52
N GLU A 293 60.22 7.05 55.50
CA GLU A 293 61.44 6.91 54.67
C GLU A 293 61.19 5.94 53.48
N PRO A 294 61.40 6.37 52.22
CA PRO A 294 61.32 5.50 51.06
C PRO A 294 62.71 4.97 50.63
N GLU A 295 62.88 3.65 50.60
CA GLU A 295 64.08 2.96 50.10
C GLU A 295 63.69 1.66 49.36
N PRO A 296 64.48 1.17 48.37
CA PRO A 296 64.34 1.72 47.03
C PRO A 296 64.03 0.66 45.94
N GLU A 297 63.84 1.15 44.71
CA GLU A 297 63.46 0.38 43.52
C GLU A 297 64.52 -0.64 43.04
N PRO A 298 64.06 -1.69 42.35
CA PRO A 298 64.83 -2.29 41.27
C PRO A 298 64.03 -2.41 39.96
N GLU A 299 64.48 -1.65 38.95
CA GLU A 299 64.71 -2.07 37.54
C GLU A 299 63.58 -2.82 36.77
N MET A 300 63.17 -2.41 35.56
CA MET A 300 63.57 -1.32 34.67
C MET A 300 62.46 -1.12 33.60
N GLU A 301 62.07 0.12 33.29
CA GLU A 301 61.59 0.47 31.95
C GLU A 301 62.73 1.19 31.20
N ALA A 302 62.91 0.85 29.91
CA ALA A 302 63.88 1.49 29.03
C ALA A 302 63.49 1.25 27.56
N GLU A 303 62.64 2.14 27.03
CA GLU A 303 62.98 3.15 26.01
C GLU A 303 64.22 2.96 25.10
N PRO A 304 64.25 3.54 23.87
CA PRO A 304 64.31 5.01 23.74
C PRO A 304 63.62 5.67 22.53
N GLU A 305 63.23 6.94 22.69
CA GLU A 305 63.62 7.96 21.70
C GLU A 305 64.92 8.65 22.16
N MET A 306 65.65 9.27 21.23
CA MET A 306 67.00 9.80 21.48
C MET A 306 67.01 11.32 21.44
N GLU A 307 66.71 11.97 22.57
CA GLU A 307 67.06 13.37 22.81
C GLU A 307 68.18 13.50 23.84
N ILE A 308 68.92 14.62 23.77
CA ILE A 308 70.09 14.92 24.60
C ILE A 308 69.90 16.31 25.21
N GLU A 309 69.87 16.33 26.53
CA GLU A 309 69.97 17.48 27.45
C GLU A 309 71.21 18.40 27.21
N PRO A 310 71.33 19.59 27.86
CA PRO A 310 70.39 20.26 28.77
C PRO A 310 70.24 21.80 28.57
N GLU A 311 69.33 22.42 29.34
CA GLU A 311 69.40 23.67 30.15
C GLU A 311 70.28 24.92 29.77
N PRO A 312 70.07 26.11 30.39
CA PRO A 312 68.80 26.80 30.71
C PRO A 312 68.89 28.36 30.57
N GLU A 313 67.90 29.04 31.17
CA GLU A 313 67.98 30.36 31.84
C GLU A 313 68.10 31.72 31.09
N SER A 314 67.29 32.65 31.62
CA SER A 314 67.57 34.05 31.98
C SER A 314 67.92 35.11 30.92
N ALA A 315 67.21 36.24 31.03
CA ALA A 315 67.35 37.43 30.21
C ALA A 315 68.50 38.34 30.62
N ALA A 316 69.21 38.92 29.63
CA ALA A 316 69.65 40.32 29.62
C ALA A 316 70.17 40.75 28.22
N GLU A 317 69.82 41.96 27.79
CA GLU A 317 70.57 42.75 26.77
C GLU A 317 71.80 43.44 27.45
N PRO A 318 72.77 44.09 26.74
CA PRO A 318 72.84 44.45 25.31
C PRO A 318 74.21 44.21 24.59
N ASP A 319 74.29 44.43 23.26
CA ASP A 319 75.11 45.53 22.65
C ASP A 319 75.28 45.50 21.10
N LEU A 320 75.01 46.67 20.49
CA LEU A 320 75.67 47.37 19.36
C LEU A 320 76.28 46.66 18.09
N VAL A 321 75.60 46.88 16.93
CA VAL A 321 76.10 47.22 15.55
C VAL A 321 77.17 46.33 14.81
N MET A 322 77.40 46.37 13.49
CA MET A 322 77.07 47.33 12.39
C MET A 322 77.12 46.68 10.98
N GLU A 323 76.33 47.19 10.01
CA GLU A 323 76.61 47.27 8.53
C GLU A 323 76.92 45.98 7.70
N THR A 324 76.82 45.90 6.35
CA THR A 324 76.48 46.81 5.21
C THR A 324 75.71 46.04 4.10
N ALA A 325 74.97 46.74 3.22
CA ALA A 325 74.50 46.23 1.90
C ALA A 325 75.47 46.62 0.74
N PRO A 326 75.28 46.07 -0.49
CA PRO A 326 74.82 46.92 -1.61
C PRO A 326 73.90 46.19 -2.66
N GLU A 327 73.68 46.80 -3.85
CA GLU A 327 72.46 46.68 -4.67
C GLU A 327 72.70 46.24 -6.19
N PRO A 328 71.95 46.62 -7.28
CA PRO A 328 71.57 45.72 -8.41
C PRO A 328 72.26 46.09 -9.77
N PRO A 329 71.80 45.73 -11.03
CA PRO A 329 70.63 46.37 -11.72
C PRO A 329 69.99 45.66 -13.00
N THR A 330 69.10 46.37 -13.74
CA THR A 330 68.76 46.31 -15.23
C THR A 330 68.04 45.08 -15.89
N GLU A 331 67.42 45.12 -17.10
CA GLU A 331 66.54 46.08 -17.85
C GLU A 331 66.02 45.51 -19.24
N THR A 332 65.02 46.14 -19.89
CA THR A 332 64.67 46.19 -21.36
C THR A 332 64.08 45.01 -22.21
N ASP A 333 63.00 45.33 -22.97
CA ASP A 333 62.55 45.05 -24.37
C ASP A 333 62.80 43.74 -25.19
N GLY A 334 61.81 43.35 -26.04
CA GLY A 334 62.02 42.63 -27.33
C GLY A 334 60.98 41.55 -27.79
N PRO A 335 60.43 41.59 -29.04
CA PRO A 335 59.52 40.57 -29.63
C PRO A 335 60.16 39.68 -30.76
N PRO A 336 59.44 38.75 -31.46
CA PRO A 336 59.90 37.38 -31.83
C PRO A 336 60.48 37.22 -33.28
N PRO A 337 61.06 36.07 -33.70
CA PRO A 337 60.32 34.85 -34.17
C PRO A 337 61.07 33.47 -34.05
N GLY A 338 60.43 32.34 -34.45
CA GLY A 338 61.15 31.17 -35.04
C GLY A 338 60.83 29.72 -34.60
N GLU A 339 59.91 29.07 -35.33
CA GLU A 339 59.91 27.65 -35.84
C GLU A 339 60.16 26.34 -35.02
N GLU A 340 59.59 25.25 -35.58
CA GLU A 340 59.81 23.78 -35.39
C GLU A 340 59.18 22.97 -34.20
N ILE A 341 59.08 21.64 -34.45
CA ILE A 341 58.20 20.56 -33.93
C ILE A 341 58.97 19.22 -34.19
N PRO A 342 58.91 18.06 -33.45
CA PRO A 342 57.81 17.50 -32.62
C PRO A 342 58.16 16.72 -31.30
N GLU A 343 57.11 16.12 -30.70
CA GLU A 343 56.99 14.78 -30.03
C GLU A 343 56.94 14.60 -28.48
N LYS A 344 55.79 14.04 -28.04
CA LYS A 344 55.53 13.09 -26.92
C LYS A 344 55.63 13.52 -25.43
N THR A 345 54.45 13.80 -24.84
CA THR A 345 53.77 13.11 -23.68
C THR A 345 54.53 12.72 -22.40
N PRO A 346 53.92 12.71 -21.16
CA PRO A 346 52.50 12.96 -20.79
C PRO A 346 52.29 13.82 -19.49
N GLU A 347 51.03 13.80 -18.98
CA GLU A 347 50.58 13.94 -17.56
C GLU A 347 50.24 15.31 -16.89
N SER A 348 49.36 15.19 -15.88
CA SER A 348 48.79 16.14 -14.88
C SER A 348 47.84 17.30 -15.28
N SER A 349 46.63 17.25 -14.67
CA SER A 349 45.68 18.34 -14.34
C SER A 349 46.25 19.33 -13.28
N PRO A 350 45.68 20.54 -12.99
CA PRO A 350 44.24 20.93 -12.96
C PRO A 350 43.94 22.23 -13.76
N GLU A 351 42.82 22.98 -13.66
CA GLU A 351 41.73 23.05 -12.67
C GLU A 351 40.39 23.59 -13.26
N ALA A 352 39.41 23.89 -12.37
CA ALA A 352 38.10 24.53 -12.53
C ALA A 352 37.99 25.74 -13.51
N SER A 353 36.80 26.16 -13.99
CA SER A 353 35.41 25.70 -13.78
C SER A 353 34.44 26.33 -14.79
N GLU A 354 33.35 25.63 -15.13
CA GLU A 354 31.98 26.17 -15.05
C GLU A 354 30.97 25.00 -15.02
N ILE A 355 29.85 25.14 -14.30
CA ILE A 355 28.85 24.07 -14.10
C ILE A 355 27.58 24.42 -14.85
N GLU A 356 27.33 23.71 -15.96
CA GLU A 356 26.07 23.81 -16.70
C GLU A 356 24.99 22.88 -16.13
N TYR A 357 23.74 23.34 -16.18
CA TYR A 357 22.57 22.72 -15.55
C TYR A 357 21.95 21.65 -16.47
N VAL A 358 21.71 20.43 -15.97
CA VAL A 358 21.26 19.27 -16.79
C VAL A 358 19.80 18.87 -16.52
N PRO A 359 18.85 19.20 -17.41
CA PRO A 359 17.43 18.83 -17.27
C PRO A 359 17.06 17.56 -18.06
N GLU A 360 17.45 16.36 -17.58
CA GLU A 360 17.13 15.07 -18.24
C GLU A 360 16.45 14.03 -17.31
N LEU A 361 15.26 14.37 -16.78
CA LEU A 361 14.40 13.38 -16.09
C LEU A 361 12.92 13.37 -16.53
N GLU A 362 12.42 14.41 -17.20
CA GLU A 362 10.99 14.48 -17.58
C GLU A 362 10.66 13.74 -18.89
N ALA A 363 11.66 13.55 -19.77
CA ALA A 363 11.49 12.99 -21.13
C ALA A 363 11.17 11.47 -21.21
N MET A 364 10.88 10.80 -20.09
CA MET A 364 10.51 9.36 -20.08
C MET A 364 9.01 9.08 -20.00
N ILE A 365 8.15 10.09 -19.83
CA ILE A 365 6.69 9.90 -19.78
C ILE A 365 6.11 9.90 -21.20
N ILE A 366 5.82 8.70 -21.74
CA ILE A 366 5.09 8.53 -23.00
C ILE A 366 3.59 8.33 -22.68
N PRO A 367 2.66 9.07 -23.32
CA PRO A 367 1.23 8.94 -23.04
C PRO A 367 0.65 7.58 -23.47
N PRO A 368 -0.34 7.03 -22.75
CA PRO A 368 -0.91 5.72 -23.02
C PRO A 368 -1.97 5.75 -24.14
N SER A 369 -1.53 5.60 -25.39
CA SER A 369 -2.44 5.38 -26.52
C SER A 369 -3.13 4.01 -26.43
N ARG A 370 -4.45 3.97 -26.16
CA ARG A 370 -5.33 2.82 -26.45
C ARG A 370 -6.36 3.21 -27.52
N PRO A 371 -6.51 2.46 -28.62
CA PRO A 371 -7.63 2.65 -29.54
C PRO A 371 -8.93 2.11 -28.91
N ALA A 372 -10.04 2.81 -29.10
CA ALA A 372 -11.35 2.33 -28.69
C ALA A 372 -11.83 1.20 -29.61
N SER A 373 -12.39 0.14 -29.01
CA SER A 373 -13.03 -0.96 -29.74
C SER A 373 -14.29 -0.46 -30.47
N LYS A 374 -14.40 -0.73 -31.78
CA LYS A 374 -15.65 -0.48 -32.52
C LYS A 374 -16.75 -1.45 -32.07
N PRO A 375 -18.02 -1.03 -31.98
CA PRO A 375 -19.17 -1.93 -31.88
C PRO A 375 -19.34 -2.77 -33.16
N PRO A 376 -20.06 -3.91 -33.10
CA PRO A 376 -20.21 -4.83 -34.23
C PRO A 376 -21.06 -4.26 -35.38
N HIS A 377 -20.81 -4.76 -36.60
CA HIS A 377 -21.60 -4.46 -37.79
C HIS A 377 -23.03 -5.03 -37.68
N VAL A 378 -24.02 -4.18 -37.95
CA VAL A 378 -25.33 -4.58 -38.49
C VAL A 378 -25.25 -4.37 -40.02
N PRO A 379 -25.75 -5.30 -40.86
CA PRO A 379 -25.73 -5.15 -42.31
C PRO A 379 -26.84 -4.22 -42.81
N ALA A 380 -26.52 -3.41 -43.82
CA ALA A 380 -27.49 -2.85 -44.76
C ALA A 380 -27.83 -3.95 -45.83
N SER A 381 -28.81 -3.82 -46.72
CA SER A 381 -29.58 -2.65 -47.18
C SER A 381 -30.83 -3.11 -47.95
N GLU A 382 -31.92 -2.35 -47.93
CA GLU A 382 -32.82 -2.18 -49.10
C GLU A 382 -33.79 -1.00 -48.88
N GLU A 383 -33.79 -0.03 -49.81
CA GLU A 383 -34.84 0.98 -50.01
C GLU A 383 -35.58 0.68 -51.33
N PRO A 384 -36.70 1.36 -51.66
CA PRO A 384 -36.56 2.61 -52.44
C PRO A 384 -37.66 3.68 -52.28
N SER A 385 -37.24 4.97 -52.30
CA SER A 385 -37.94 6.14 -52.94
C SER A 385 -39.29 6.63 -52.35
N GLU A 386 -39.74 7.91 -52.48
CA GLU A 386 -39.41 9.03 -53.40
C GLU A 386 -39.29 10.43 -52.71
N GLU A 387 -38.85 11.43 -53.52
CA GLU A 387 -38.68 12.91 -53.39
C GLU A 387 -39.77 13.72 -52.60
N ILE A 388 -39.65 14.99 -52.11
CA ILE A 388 -38.70 16.15 -52.19
C ILE A 388 -39.09 17.21 -51.08
N SER A 389 -38.39 18.27 -50.62
CA SER A 389 -37.02 18.85 -50.74
C SER A 389 -36.70 19.81 -49.55
N GLU A 390 -35.55 20.49 -49.60
CA GLU A 390 -35.07 21.61 -48.74
C GLU A 390 -35.49 23.02 -49.31
N PRO A 391 -35.02 24.23 -48.84
CA PRO A 391 -34.05 24.57 -47.75
C PRO A 391 -34.38 25.79 -46.83
N ALA A 392 -33.43 26.14 -45.93
CA ALA A 392 -33.35 27.33 -45.05
C ALA A 392 -32.43 28.44 -45.69
N PRO A 393 -31.77 29.44 -45.01
CA PRO A 393 -31.76 29.89 -43.58
C PRO A 393 -31.65 31.45 -43.29
N GLU A 394 -31.75 31.83 -42.00
CA GLU A 394 -31.05 32.96 -41.30
C GLU A 394 -31.30 34.48 -41.73
N PRO A 395 -30.71 35.55 -41.09
CA PRO A 395 -31.16 36.08 -39.77
C PRO A 395 -31.15 37.66 -39.55
N VAL A 396 -31.81 38.16 -38.48
CA VAL A 396 -31.74 39.53 -37.81
C VAL A 396 -31.98 40.82 -38.66
N PRO A 397 -32.21 42.06 -38.10
CA PRO A 397 -32.36 42.53 -36.70
C PRO A 397 -33.62 43.41 -36.38
N GLU A 398 -33.70 43.96 -35.16
CA GLU A 398 -34.62 45.03 -34.66
C GLU A 398 -34.30 46.46 -35.24
N PRO A 399 -35.00 47.60 -34.91
CA PRO A 399 -36.08 47.82 -33.91
C PRO A 399 -37.27 48.79 -34.26
N ALA A 400 -38.30 48.74 -33.39
CA ALA A 400 -39.22 49.81 -32.90
C ALA A 400 -40.17 50.64 -33.83
N VAL A 401 -41.37 50.96 -33.27
CA VAL A 401 -42.18 52.22 -33.32
C VAL A 401 -43.72 51.94 -33.24
N GLU A 402 -44.50 52.95 -32.86
CA GLU A 402 -45.91 52.93 -32.39
C GLU A 402 -47.00 52.77 -33.48
N ALA A 403 -48.17 52.20 -33.07
CA ALA A 403 -49.62 52.47 -33.38
C ALA A 403 -50.11 53.20 -34.69
N PRO A 404 -51.44 53.38 -34.99
CA PRO A 404 -52.69 52.91 -34.37
C PRO A 404 -53.81 52.39 -35.35
N ALA A 405 -55.02 52.05 -34.82
CA ALA A 405 -56.36 52.25 -35.45
C ALA A 405 -56.78 51.40 -36.71
N VAL A 406 -58.06 51.16 -37.10
CA VAL A 406 -59.43 51.34 -36.54
C VAL A 406 -60.50 50.54 -37.36
N GLU A 407 -61.63 50.14 -36.74
CA GLU A 407 -62.95 49.70 -37.34
C GLU A 407 -63.01 48.37 -38.16
N PRO A 408 -64.21 47.79 -38.55
CA PRO A 408 -65.57 48.37 -38.62
C PRO A 408 -66.79 47.56 -38.08
N THR A 409 -67.96 48.23 -38.05
CA THR A 409 -69.38 47.80 -38.16
C THR A 409 -69.76 46.30 -37.95
N ALA A 410 -70.69 45.88 -37.06
CA ALA A 410 -72.13 46.24 -36.90
C ALA A 410 -73.00 45.92 -38.14
N SER A 411 -74.24 45.38 -38.09
CA SER A 411 -75.20 45.00 -37.01
C SER A 411 -76.12 43.85 -37.56
N SER A 412 -77.17 43.28 -36.95
CA SER A 412 -78.07 43.60 -35.80
C SER A 412 -78.63 42.25 -35.23
N GLY A 413 -79.72 42.10 -34.44
CA GLY A 413 -80.81 42.99 -34.01
C GLY A 413 -81.66 42.36 -32.87
N PHE A 414 -82.63 43.11 -32.31
CA PHE A 414 -83.30 42.80 -31.03
C PHE A 414 -84.83 43.01 -31.10
N GLU A 415 -85.60 42.21 -30.35
CA GLU A 415 -87.02 42.45 -30.03
C GLU A 415 -87.20 42.81 -28.53
N LYS A 416 -88.28 43.50 -28.15
CA LYS A 416 -88.25 44.43 -27.00
C LYS A 416 -89.60 44.62 -26.29
N VAL A 417 -89.62 44.35 -24.98
CA VAL A 417 -90.55 44.94 -23.98
C VAL A 417 -89.71 45.23 -22.73
N GLU A 418 -89.14 46.43 -22.58
CA GLU A 418 -89.72 47.58 -21.86
C GLU A 418 -89.92 47.37 -20.35
N ASP A 419 -88.83 47.53 -19.59
CA ASP A 419 -88.86 48.15 -18.26
C ASP A 419 -88.59 49.66 -18.40
N ARG A 420 -89.08 50.50 -17.49
CA ARG A 420 -88.89 51.97 -17.52
C ARG A 420 -88.65 52.62 -16.15
N SER A 421 -87.46 53.23 -16.09
CA SER A 421 -87.11 54.47 -15.37
C SER A 421 -87.03 54.45 -13.84
N ALA A 422 -85.81 54.23 -13.33
CA ALA A 422 -85.36 54.68 -12.01
C ALA A 422 -84.06 55.51 -12.12
N HIS A 423 -84.20 56.79 -12.51
CA HIS A 423 -83.15 57.83 -12.58
C HIS A 423 -83.87 59.20 -12.62
N LYS A 424 -83.38 60.30 -12.03
CA LYS A 424 -82.11 60.65 -11.37
C LYS A 424 -82.34 61.93 -10.52
N GLN A 425 -81.47 62.23 -9.55
CA GLN A 425 -81.36 63.44 -8.66
C GLN A 425 -81.67 63.16 -7.18
N SER A 426 -81.21 63.95 -6.20
CA SER A 426 -80.00 64.79 -6.05
C SER A 426 -79.98 65.32 -4.60
N GLN A 427 -78.84 65.75 -4.07
CA GLN A 427 -78.78 66.45 -2.78
C GLN A 427 -79.41 67.86 -2.88
N MET A 428 -80.21 68.28 -1.89
CA MET A 428 -79.84 69.34 -0.92
C MET A 428 -81.00 69.85 -0.02
N LYS A 429 -80.64 70.13 1.25
CA LYS A 429 -81.16 71.10 2.23
C LYS A 429 -82.66 71.50 2.30
N ARG A 430 -83.16 71.49 3.55
CA ARG A 430 -84.31 72.28 4.06
C ARG A 430 -84.39 73.71 3.49
N GLN A 431 -85.47 74.05 2.77
CA GLN A 431 -86.37 75.20 3.01
C GLN A 431 -87.40 75.39 1.86
N THR A 432 -88.66 75.74 2.20
CA THR A 432 -89.51 76.75 1.49
C THR A 432 -89.64 76.59 -0.06
N LYS A 433 -90.72 76.09 -0.71
CA LYS A 433 -92.20 76.36 -0.69
C LYS A 433 -92.90 75.40 -1.70
N LEU A 434 -94.22 75.40 -2.01
CA LEU A 434 -95.51 75.59 -1.31
C LEU A 434 -96.66 75.73 -2.38
N LEU A 435 -97.76 74.97 -2.26
CA LEU A 435 -98.89 74.86 -3.25
C LEU A 435 -98.47 74.15 -4.56
N ILE A 436 -99.34 73.54 -5.39
CA ILE A 436 -100.81 73.49 -5.56
C ILE A 436 -101.19 71.99 -5.63
N VAL A 437 -102.22 71.45 -4.94
CA VAL A 437 -103.66 71.56 -5.27
C VAL A 437 -104.51 71.91 -4.05
N LEU A 438 -105.33 72.97 -4.19
CA LEU A 438 -106.39 73.34 -3.26
C LEU A 438 -107.72 73.36 -4.01
N GLY A 439 -108.67 72.54 -3.56
CA GLY A 439 -109.99 72.32 -4.16
C GLY A 439 -110.35 70.84 -3.99
N VAL A 440 -111.37 70.45 -3.24
CA VAL A 440 -112.75 71.01 -3.19
C VAL A 440 -113.16 71.56 -1.80
N VAL A 441 -112.24 71.64 -0.83
CA VAL A 441 -112.56 71.88 0.61
C VAL A 441 -113.19 73.25 0.95
N ILE A 442 -113.19 74.24 0.05
CA ILE A 442 -113.68 75.61 0.34
C ILE A 442 -114.86 76.02 -0.56
N VAL A 443 -116.04 75.43 -0.31
CA VAL A 443 -117.35 75.96 -0.77
C VAL A 443 -118.40 75.93 0.33
N PHE A 444 -118.45 74.90 1.19
CA PHE A 444 -119.49 74.73 2.20
C PHE A 444 -119.17 75.26 3.62
N ALA A 445 -118.08 76.04 3.77
CA ALA A 445 -117.54 76.43 5.08
C ALA A 445 -117.84 77.88 5.53
N LEU A 446 -118.59 78.68 4.76
CA LEU A 446 -118.76 80.13 5.01
C LEU A 446 -120.20 80.68 4.95
N THR A 447 -121.23 79.86 5.22
CA THR A 447 -122.62 80.34 5.42
C THR A 447 -123.37 79.78 6.64
N VAL A 448 -122.66 79.41 7.71
CA VAL A 448 -123.22 79.50 9.09
C VAL A 448 -122.13 80.00 10.03
N THR A 449 -122.27 81.22 10.53
CA THR A 449 -121.43 81.77 11.60
C THR A 449 -122.09 81.57 12.98
N PHE A 450 -121.25 81.26 13.97
CA PHE A 450 -121.45 81.59 15.38
C PHE A 450 -122.67 80.99 16.13
N GLY A 451 -122.60 79.70 16.47
CA GLY A 451 -123.50 79.10 17.47
C GLY A 451 -123.03 77.73 17.99
N GLY A 452 -123.08 77.53 19.31
CA GLY A 452 -123.04 76.18 19.92
C GLY A 452 -121.66 75.54 20.18
N ARG A 453 -120.90 76.03 21.17
CA ARG A 453 -119.64 75.43 21.65
C ARG A 453 -119.82 74.11 22.43
N LEU A 454 -120.83 73.32 22.09
CA LEU A 454 -121.30 72.12 22.81
C LEU A 454 -121.58 70.90 21.92
N PHE A 455 -121.63 71.04 20.58
CA PHE A 455 -121.93 69.90 19.68
C PHE A 455 -120.71 69.08 19.23
N HIS A 456 -119.49 69.59 19.45
CA HIS A 456 -118.26 68.98 18.92
C HIS A 456 -117.95 67.58 19.50
N LYS A 457 -118.50 67.21 20.67
CA LYS A 457 -118.31 65.87 21.25
C LYS A 457 -119.11 64.75 20.58
N LYS A 458 -120.20 65.04 19.85
CA LYS A 458 -120.98 63.99 19.15
C LYS A 458 -120.49 63.69 17.74
N GLN A 459 -119.87 64.67 17.07
CA GLN A 459 -119.48 64.53 15.67
C GLN A 459 -118.20 63.71 15.47
N VAL A 460 -117.30 63.67 16.46
CA VAL A 460 -116.05 62.88 16.41
C VAL A 460 -116.34 61.38 16.59
N GLY A 461 -117.28 61.01 17.48
CA GLY A 461 -117.66 59.60 17.70
C GLY A 461 -118.16 58.92 16.42
N HIS A 462 -118.97 59.61 15.61
CA HIS A 462 -119.44 59.06 14.33
C HIS A 462 -118.33 58.96 13.26
N ARG A 463 -117.26 59.77 13.37
CA ARG A 463 -116.05 59.60 12.55
C ARG A 463 -115.15 58.48 13.05
N TYR A 464 -115.13 58.21 14.36
CA TYR A 464 -114.48 57.04 14.94
C TYR A 464 -115.18 55.74 14.50
N GLU A 465 -116.51 55.71 14.50
CA GLU A 465 -117.32 54.60 13.96
C GLU A 465 -116.98 54.33 12.48
N GLN A 466 -116.94 55.38 11.63
CA GLN A 466 -116.53 55.25 10.23
C GLN A 466 -115.10 54.73 10.05
N LEU A 467 -114.12 55.26 10.81
CA LEU A 467 -112.75 54.74 10.80
C LEU A 467 -112.72 53.24 11.15
N MET A 468 -113.47 52.82 12.17
CA MET A 468 -113.50 51.42 12.60
C MET A 468 -114.17 50.49 11.57
N GLU A 469 -115.10 50.99 10.77
CA GLU A 469 -115.70 50.28 9.64
C GLU A 469 -114.72 50.19 8.45
N GLU A 470 -114.07 51.30 8.08
CA GLU A 470 -113.02 51.33 7.04
C GLU A 470 -111.84 50.40 7.39
N LEU A 471 -111.38 50.40 8.65
CA LEU A 471 -110.36 49.49 9.17
C LEU A 471 -110.78 48.02 9.24
N ALA A 472 -112.09 47.72 9.25
CA ALA A 472 -112.60 46.35 9.21
C ALA A 472 -112.70 45.79 7.78
N VAL A 473 -112.82 46.66 6.77
CA VAL A 473 -112.86 46.29 5.35
C VAL A 473 -111.45 46.26 4.73
N THR A 474 -110.55 47.17 5.14
CA THR A 474 -109.19 47.26 4.62
C THR A 474 -108.30 46.12 5.14
N LYS A 475 -108.09 45.10 4.30
CA LYS A 475 -107.24 43.92 4.61
C LYS A 475 -105.74 44.21 4.61
N GLU A 476 -105.28 45.27 3.96
CA GLU A 476 -103.87 45.62 3.86
C GLU A 476 -103.42 46.45 5.08
N LEU A 477 -102.39 45.97 5.78
CA LEU A 477 -101.88 46.62 7.00
C LEU A 477 -101.44 48.06 6.73
N ASP A 478 -100.72 48.30 5.64
CA ASP A 478 -100.24 49.63 5.24
C ASP A 478 -101.41 50.59 4.94
N GLY A 479 -102.53 50.06 4.43
CA GLY A 479 -103.79 50.80 4.26
C GLY A 479 -104.46 51.14 5.59
N GLN A 480 -104.45 50.23 6.56
CA GLN A 480 -104.93 50.51 7.92
C GLN A 480 -104.08 51.59 8.62
N VAL A 481 -102.75 51.56 8.44
CA VAL A 481 -101.82 52.58 8.95
C VAL A 481 -102.13 53.95 8.36
N VAL A 482 -102.32 54.07 7.04
CA VAL A 482 -102.67 55.35 6.39
C VAL A 482 -103.98 55.93 6.94
N LEU A 483 -105.03 55.11 7.10
CA LEU A 483 -106.31 55.53 7.66
C LEU A 483 -106.17 56.01 9.12
N LEU A 484 -105.40 55.29 9.95
CA LEU A 484 -105.11 55.67 11.33
C LEU A 484 -104.32 56.99 11.41
N MET A 485 -103.26 57.15 10.63
CA MET A 485 -102.46 58.38 10.59
C MET A 485 -103.27 59.59 10.10
N GLN A 486 -104.11 59.40 9.08
CA GLN A 486 -105.00 60.45 8.56
C GLN A 486 -106.04 60.88 9.61
N TYR A 487 -106.58 59.95 10.40
CA TYR A 487 -107.48 60.27 11.51
C TYR A 487 -106.77 60.95 12.68
N LEU A 488 -105.65 60.38 13.15
CA LEU A 488 -104.90 60.88 14.30
C LEU A 488 -104.34 62.30 14.07
N SER A 489 -103.95 62.62 12.84
CA SER A 489 -103.51 63.97 12.46
C SER A 489 -104.66 64.97 12.34
N ALA A 490 -105.85 64.54 11.88
CA ALA A 490 -107.04 65.38 11.81
C ALA A 490 -107.70 65.65 13.18
N TYR A 491 -107.63 64.70 14.12
CA TYR A 491 -108.33 64.75 15.42
C TYR A 491 -107.39 64.61 16.64
N PRO A 492 -106.39 65.51 16.82
CA PRO A 492 -105.31 65.35 17.80
C PRO A 492 -105.72 65.43 19.28
N LYS A 493 -107.01 65.57 19.60
CA LYS A 493 -107.57 65.63 20.97
C LYS A 493 -108.74 64.66 21.19
N ASP A 494 -108.86 63.62 20.36
CA ASP A 494 -109.90 62.60 20.52
C ASP A 494 -109.72 61.76 21.82
N ALA A 495 -110.82 61.19 22.32
CA ALA A 495 -110.86 60.36 23.52
C ALA A 495 -110.28 58.96 23.30
N HIS A 496 -110.40 58.39 22.10
CA HIS A 496 -109.88 57.08 21.74
C HIS A 496 -108.44 57.16 21.20
N ARG A 497 -107.86 58.36 21.11
CA ARG A 497 -106.51 58.62 20.59
C ARG A 497 -105.47 57.61 21.10
N LYS A 498 -105.42 57.31 22.40
CA LYS A 498 -104.46 56.35 22.98
C LYS A 498 -104.65 54.90 22.48
N GLU A 499 -105.88 54.49 22.21
CA GLU A 499 -106.18 53.14 21.71
C GLU A 499 -105.87 53.06 20.20
N LEU A 500 -106.11 54.14 19.45
CA LEU A 500 -105.71 54.26 18.05
C LEU A 500 -104.19 54.37 17.87
N GLU A 501 -103.49 55.08 18.76
CA GLU A 501 -102.02 55.11 18.82
C GLU A 501 -101.46 53.72 19.13
N LYS A 502 -102.00 53.02 20.13
CA LYS A 502 -101.61 51.63 20.45
C LYS A 502 -101.94 50.64 19.32
N ARG A 503 -103.05 50.83 18.60
CA ARG A 503 -103.39 50.00 17.43
C ARG A 503 -102.47 50.30 16.24
N LEU A 504 -102.04 51.55 16.06
CA LEU A 504 -101.02 51.93 15.09
C LEU A 504 -99.67 51.29 15.44
N GLU A 505 -99.21 51.39 16.70
CA GLU A 505 -98.00 50.70 17.21
C GLU A 505 -98.04 49.18 16.95
N ASN A 506 -99.18 48.53 17.19
CA ASN A 506 -99.35 47.10 16.89
C ASN A 506 -99.27 46.79 15.38
N LEU A 507 -99.91 47.59 14.52
CA LEU A 507 -99.90 47.41 13.07
C LEU A 507 -98.52 47.68 12.47
N ASP A 508 -97.83 48.72 12.93
CA ASP A 508 -96.45 49.02 12.55
C ASP A 508 -95.53 47.85 12.94
N ALA A 509 -95.72 47.25 14.11
CA ALA A 509 -94.97 46.07 14.55
C ALA A 509 -95.33 44.77 13.79
N GLU A 510 -96.55 44.64 13.25
CA GLU A 510 -96.94 43.55 12.34
C GLU A 510 -96.35 43.76 10.94
N ILE A 511 -96.31 45.00 10.43
CA ILE A 511 -95.65 45.38 9.17
C ILE A 511 -94.13 45.18 9.26
N GLU A 512 -93.49 45.61 10.36
CA GLU A 512 -92.07 45.37 10.63
C GLU A 512 -91.76 43.88 10.61
N LYS A 513 -92.59 43.06 11.28
CA LYS A 513 -92.44 41.60 11.27
C LYS A 513 -92.60 41.01 9.86
N ARG A 514 -93.65 41.39 9.13
CA ARG A 514 -93.89 40.92 7.75
C ARG A 514 -92.72 41.25 6.84
N ASP A 515 -92.22 42.48 6.92
CA ASP A 515 -91.12 42.96 6.09
C ASP A 515 -89.79 42.30 6.49
N TYR A 516 -89.61 41.91 7.77
CA TYR A 516 -88.48 41.11 8.25
C TYR A 516 -88.52 39.69 7.70
N GLU A 517 -89.65 38.98 7.87
CA GLU A 517 -89.85 37.62 7.32
C GLU A 517 -89.68 37.60 5.79
N ARG A 518 -90.14 38.65 5.11
CA ARG A 518 -89.88 38.86 3.68
C ARG A 518 -88.40 39.08 3.37
N THR A 519 -87.70 39.93 4.13
CA THR A 519 -86.27 40.22 3.91
C THR A 519 -85.45 38.94 4.01
N LEU A 520 -85.73 38.08 5.00
CA LEU A 520 -85.13 36.74 5.08
C LEU A 520 -85.43 35.88 3.84
N SER A 521 -86.70 35.79 3.42
CA SER A 521 -87.08 34.97 2.26
C SER A 521 -86.54 35.50 0.92
N ASP A 522 -86.35 36.81 0.79
CA ASP A 522 -85.76 37.42 -0.41
C ASP A 522 -84.21 37.30 -0.42
N VAL A 523 -83.56 37.09 0.74
CA VAL A 523 -82.13 36.73 0.85
C VAL A 523 -81.88 35.23 0.65
N ASP A 524 -82.71 34.36 1.23
CA ASP A 524 -82.65 32.89 1.12
C ASP A 524 -82.70 32.40 -0.35
N ARG A 525 -83.42 33.13 -1.20
CA ARG A 525 -83.52 32.87 -2.65
C ARG A 525 -82.32 33.32 -3.48
N LEU A 526 -81.33 33.98 -2.90
CA LEU A 526 -80.17 34.47 -3.64
C LEU A 526 -79.18 33.31 -3.90
N PRO A 527 -78.66 33.16 -5.14
CA PRO A 527 -77.60 32.19 -5.39
C PRO A 527 -76.33 32.60 -4.64
N VAL A 528 -75.68 31.62 -3.99
CA VAL A 528 -74.42 31.82 -3.25
C VAL A 528 -73.25 31.91 -4.24
N ASP A 529 -73.18 33.07 -4.89
CA ASP A 529 -72.18 33.51 -5.85
C ASP A 529 -71.36 34.69 -5.31
N GLU A 530 -70.33 35.13 -6.04
CA GLU A 530 -69.51 36.33 -5.74
C GLU A 530 -70.33 37.60 -5.43
N LYS A 531 -71.57 37.66 -5.94
CA LYS A 531 -72.46 38.82 -5.82
C LYS A 531 -73.41 38.66 -4.63
N TYR A 532 -73.45 37.49 -3.96
CA TYR A 532 -74.29 37.21 -2.81
C TYR A 532 -74.04 38.20 -1.67
N GLU A 533 -72.78 38.43 -1.26
CA GLU A 533 -72.46 39.38 -0.18
C GLU A 533 -73.08 40.75 -0.47
N LYS A 534 -72.84 41.29 -1.66
CA LYS A 534 -73.35 42.60 -2.08
C LYS A 534 -74.88 42.65 -2.16
N LYS A 535 -75.54 41.59 -2.65
CA LYS A 535 -77.01 41.49 -2.74
C LYS A 535 -77.62 41.39 -1.33
N ALA A 536 -77.16 40.46 -0.50
CA ALA A 536 -77.67 40.21 0.84
C ALA A 536 -77.47 41.42 1.76
N LEU A 537 -76.26 42.01 1.78
CA LEU A 537 -76.00 43.27 2.49
C LEU A 537 -76.95 44.39 2.04
N SER A 538 -77.29 44.49 0.75
CA SER A 538 -78.22 45.53 0.28
C SER A 538 -79.65 45.34 0.79
N LEU A 539 -80.13 44.09 0.90
CA LEU A 539 -81.46 43.77 1.43
C LEU A 539 -81.54 44.03 2.95
N TYR A 540 -80.56 43.53 3.71
CA TYR A 540 -80.49 43.76 5.16
C TYR A 540 -80.29 45.26 5.50
N THR A 541 -79.42 45.97 4.77
CA THR A 541 -79.22 47.42 4.97
C THR A 541 -80.48 48.21 4.61
N ALA A 542 -81.23 47.81 3.58
CA ALA A 542 -82.51 48.44 3.25
C ALA A 542 -83.54 48.28 4.38
N PHE A 543 -83.63 47.10 5.01
CA PHE A 543 -84.48 46.89 6.18
C PHE A 543 -84.04 47.77 7.36
N LEU A 544 -82.74 47.75 7.74
CA LEU A 544 -82.21 48.56 8.85
C LEU A 544 -82.38 50.07 8.61
N THR A 545 -82.30 50.52 7.35
CA THR A 545 -82.56 51.91 6.97
C THR A 545 -84.04 52.27 7.07
N LYS A 546 -84.95 51.33 6.78
CA LYS A 546 -86.40 51.50 6.91
C LYS A 546 -86.85 51.47 8.38
N TYR A 547 -86.22 50.66 9.22
CA TYR A 547 -86.56 50.48 10.64
C TYR A 547 -85.34 50.66 11.57
N PRO A 548 -84.81 51.89 11.77
CA PRO A 548 -83.56 52.12 12.51
C PRO A 548 -83.59 51.81 14.02
N GLN A 549 -84.75 51.41 14.56
CA GLN A 549 -84.95 51.00 15.96
C GLN A 549 -85.73 49.67 16.03
N SER A 550 -85.59 48.82 15.01
CA SER A 550 -86.25 47.52 14.91
C SER A 550 -85.84 46.57 16.05
N ARG A 551 -86.80 45.79 16.55
CA ARG A 551 -86.53 44.67 17.48
C ARG A 551 -85.81 43.48 16.83
N TYR A 552 -85.71 43.47 15.51
CA TYR A 552 -84.98 42.47 14.73
C TYR A 552 -83.57 42.91 14.34
N ALA A 553 -83.16 44.14 14.70
CA ALA A 553 -81.88 44.71 14.29
C ALA A 553 -80.69 43.84 14.70
N ASP A 554 -80.68 43.30 15.92
CA ASP A 554 -79.60 42.43 16.40
C ASP A 554 -79.48 41.13 15.59
N SER A 555 -80.61 40.48 15.29
CA SER A 555 -80.63 39.26 14.48
C SER A 555 -80.25 39.50 13.01
N ILE A 556 -80.54 40.70 12.48
CA ILE A 556 -80.07 41.12 11.16
C ILE A 556 -78.57 41.42 11.18
N ASN A 557 -78.04 42.05 12.24
CA ASN A 557 -76.61 42.30 12.37
C ASN A 557 -75.81 40.99 12.55
N GLU A 558 -76.38 40.01 13.27
CA GLU A 558 -75.86 38.64 13.36
C GLU A 558 -75.86 37.95 11.98
N ALA A 559 -76.98 38.01 11.25
CA ALA A 559 -77.07 37.47 9.89
C ALA A 559 -76.09 38.15 8.92
N ILE A 560 -75.90 39.47 9.01
CA ILE A 560 -74.88 40.24 8.27
C ILE A 560 -73.48 39.70 8.56
N GLY A 561 -73.14 39.47 9.84
CA GLY A 561 -71.85 38.88 10.23
C GLY A 561 -71.64 37.49 9.64
N GLY A 562 -72.69 36.66 9.58
CA GLY A 562 -72.66 35.31 9.02
C GLY A 562 -72.46 35.22 7.50
N ILE A 563 -72.70 36.29 6.73
CA ILE A 563 -72.64 36.28 5.24
C ILE A 563 -71.30 35.76 4.73
N ARG A 564 -70.18 36.21 5.31
CA ARG A 564 -68.84 35.82 4.86
C ARG A 564 -68.51 34.36 5.18
N GLN A 565 -69.01 33.84 6.31
CA GLN A 565 -68.84 32.42 6.64
C GLN A 565 -69.66 31.53 5.70
N LEU A 566 -70.91 31.89 5.41
CA LEU A 566 -71.75 31.14 4.48
C LEU A 566 -71.12 31.07 3.08
N LEU A 567 -70.47 32.16 2.64
CA LEU A 567 -69.70 32.18 1.40
C LEU A 567 -68.42 31.33 1.45
N ALA A 568 -67.65 31.41 2.55
CA ALA A 568 -66.47 30.58 2.75
C ALA A 568 -66.81 29.08 2.61
N THR A 569 -67.81 28.59 3.34
CA THR A 569 -68.30 27.20 3.23
C THR A 569 -68.72 26.83 1.80
N ALA A 570 -69.43 27.71 1.09
CA ALA A 570 -69.93 27.45 -0.26
C ALA A 570 -68.85 27.51 -1.36
N PHE A 571 -67.77 28.27 -1.16
CA PHE A 571 -66.62 28.30 -2.06
C PHE A 571 -65.66 27.13 -1.76
N TYR A 572 -65.49 26.75 -0.49
CA TYR A 572 -64.77 25.54 -0.09
C TYR A 572 -65.38 24.27 -0.69
N GLY A 573 -66.72 24.16 -0.75
CA GLY A 573 -67.37 23.05 -1.46
C GLY A 573 -66.95 22.94 -2.93
N LYS A 574 -66.97 24.04 -3.67
CA LYS A 574 -66.55 24.10 -5.09
C LYS A 574 -65.06 23.77 -5.27
N LEU A 575 -64.22 24.19 -4.33
CA LEU A 575 -62.77 23.94 -4.30
C LEU A 575 -62.43 22.43 -4.19
N LEU A 576 -63.35 21.63 -3.62
CA LEU A 576 -63.22 20.17 -3.55
C LEU A 576 -63.86 19.42 -4.75
N GLU A 577 -64.85 20.01 -5.42
CA GLU A 577 -65.59 19.36 -6.52
C GLU A 577 -64.78 19.30 -7.83
N ASN A 578 -63.89 20.25 -8.08
CA ASN A 578 -63.09 20.33 -9.31
C ASN A 578 -61.63 20.73 -9.00
N PRO A 579 -60.84 19.86 -8.35
CA PRO A 579 -59.41 20.13 -8.13
C PRO A 579 -58.66 20.15 -9.46
N ALA A 580 -57.76 21.12 -9.62
CA ALA A 580 -56.84 21.16 -10.75
C ALA A 580 -55.93 19.92 -10.78
N THR A 581 -55.44 19.54 -11.96
CA THR A 581 -54.59 18.35 -12.11
C THR A 581 -53.11 18.60 -11.77
N ASP A 582 -52.67 19.86 -11.79
CA ASP A 582 -51.30 20.24 -11.46
C ASP A 582 -51.15 20.68 -9.98
N TYR A 583 -49.96 20.45 -9.41
CA TYR A 583 -49.66 20.77 -8.01
C TYR A 583 -49.63 22.28 -7.74
N LEU A 584 -49.15 23.08 -8.70
CA LEU A 584 -49.05 24.53 -8.57
C LEU A 584 -50.42 25.19 -8.77
N GLU A 585 -51.22 24.67 -9.71
CA GLU A 585 -52.61 25.10 -9.91
C GLU A 585 -53.48 24.80 -8.67
N ARG A 586 -53.32 23.62 -8.04
CA ARG A 586 -54.01 23.29 -6.75
C ARG A 586 -53.60 24.25 -5.63
N GLN A 587 -52.29 24.53 -5.49
CA GLN A 587 -51.79 25.45 -4.46
C GLN A 587 -52.33 26.87 -4.67
N ALA A 588 -52.34 27.36 -5.91
CA ALA A 588 -52.84 28.69 -6.24
C ALA A 588 -54.32 28.86 -5.86
N ALA A 589 -55.16 27.86 -6.17
CA ALA A 589 -56.58 27.85 -5.79
C ALA A 589 -56.80 27.78 -4.26
N TYR A 590 -55.95 27.06 -3.52
CA TYR A 590 -55.99 27.03 -2.05
C TYR A 590 -55.60 28.39 -1.44
N ASN A 591 -54.60 29.08 -2.01
CA ASN A 591 -54.21 30.42 -1.58
C ASN A 591 -55.25 31.49 -1.94
N GLU A 592 -55.81 31.48 -3.15
CA GLU A 592 -56.88 32.40 -3.56
C GLU A 592 -58.07 32.33 -2.60
N TYR A 593 -58.44 31.10 -2.17
CA TYR A 593 -59.45 30.90 -1.13
C TYR A 593 -59.07 31.53 0.21
N LEU A 594 -57.83 31.34 0.68
CA LEU A 594 -57.34 31.89 1.95
C LEU A 594 -57.22 33.43 1.94
N GLU A 595 -56.88 34.03 0.80
CA GLU A 595 -56.89 35.49 0.61
C GLU A 595 -58.32 36.05 0.55
N GLN A 596 -59.26 35.32 -0.08
CA GLN A 596 -60.66 35.72 -0.20
C GLN A 596 -61.42 35.58 1.14
N PHE A 597 -61.11 34.54 1.94
CA PHE A 597 -61.79 34.20 3.19
C PHE A 597 -60.83 34.03 4.38
N PRO A 598 -60.04 35.07 4.76
CA PRO A 598 -58.98 34.95 5.78
C PRO A 598 -59.47 34.65 7.21
N GLN A 599 -60.79 34.67 7.43
CA GLN A 599 -61.46 34.34 8.70
C GLN A 599 -62.57 33.27 8.52
N GLY A 600 -62.57 32.51 7.41
CA GLY A 600 -63.50 31.39 7.21
C GLY A 600 -63.17 30.21 8.12
N ALA A 601 -64.18 29.53 8.66
CA ALA A 601 -64.03 28.40 9.58
C ALA A 601 -63.27 27.20 8.96
N GLU A 602 -63.32 27.07 7.63
CA GLU A 602 -62.62 26.04 6.85
C GLU A 602 -61.12 26.34 6.68
N ARG A 603 -60.62 27.51 7.13
CA ARG A 603 -59.23 27.96 6.99
C ARG A 603 -58.21 26.90 7.39
N GLU A 604 -58.31 26.38 8.61
CA GLU A 604 -57.34 25.41 9.15
C GLU A 604 -57.28 24.12 8.31
N ARG A 605 -58.39 23.74 7.67
CA ARG A 605 -58.47 22.58 6.77
C ARG A 605 -57.95 22.87 5.37
N VAL A 606 -58.04 24.10 4.86
CA VAL A 606 -57.37 24.49 3.61
C VAL A 606 -55.86 24.60 3.81
N GLU A 607 -55.40 25.13 4.95
CA GLU A 607 -53.98 25.08 5.35
C GLU A 607 -53.49 23.63 5.54
N GLU A 608 -54.37 22.70 5.91
CA GLU A 608 -54.06 21.26 5.96
C GLU A 608 -54.04 20.60 4.57
N LEU A 609 -54.91 21.01 3.65
CA LEU A 609 -54.86 20.59 2.24
C LEU A 609 -53.58 21.07 1.54
N ILE A 610 -53.03 22.25 1.88
CA ILE A 610 -51.72 22.71 1.39
C ILE A 610 -50.59 21.83 1.95
N ARG A 611 -50.64 21.45 3.24
CA ARG A 611 -49.71 20.47 3.84
C ARG A 611 -49.76 19.10 3.16
N GLU A 612 -50.96 18.57 2.94
CA GLU A 612 -51.17 17.29 2.24
C GLU A 612 -50.63 17.34 0.81
N LEU A 613 -50.92 18.43 0.07
CA LEU A 613 -50.42 18.68 -1.29
C LEU A 613 -48.88 18.79 -1.34
N ALA A 614 -48.27 19.42 -0.35
CA ALA A 614 -46.82 19.58 -0.26
C ALA A 614 -46.12 18.22 -0.04
N ASP A 615 -46.65 17.35 0.82
CA ASP A 615 -46.10 16.00 1.00
C ASP A 615 -46.43 15.06 -0.17
N GLU A 616 -47.56 15.24 -0.86
CA GLU A 616 -47.88 14.55 -2.13
C GLU A 616 -46.84 14.90 -3.21
N TYR A 617 -46.58 16.19 -3.44
CA TYR A 617 -45.64 16.66 -4.46
C TYR A 617 -44.18 16.30 -4.11
N TYR A 618 -43.75 16.43 -2.85
CA TYR A 618 -42.44 15.94 -2.40
C TYR A 618 -42.27 14.44 -2.69
N THR A 619 -43.30 13.63 -2.42
CA THR A 619 -43.27 12.19 -2.70
C THR A 619 -43.16 11.89 -4.20
N ALA A 620 -43.82 12.68 -5.05
CA ALA A 620 -43.69 12.59 -6.50
C ALA A 620 -42.27 12.93 -6.99
N ILE A 621 -41.66 14.01 -6.47
CA ILE A 621 -40.28 14.42 -6.80
C ILE A 621 -39.30 13.34 -6.35
N ALA A 622 -39.37 12.90 -5.08
CA ALA A 622 -38.48 11.88 -4.53
C ALA A 622 -38.51 10.56 -5.34
N LYS A 623 -39.68 10.17 -5.86
CA LYS A 623 -39.83 8.99 -6.74
C LYS A 623 -39.22 9.19 -8.14
N ARG A 624 -39.02 10.42 -8.61
CA ARG A 624 -38.33 10.67 -9.89
C ARG A 624 -36.81 10.59 -9.77
N VAL A 625 -36.25 10.84 -8.59
CA VAL A 625 -34.80 10.86 -8.31
C VAL A 625 -34.11 9.55 -8.70
N ASP A 626 -34.75 8.39 -8.48
CA ASP A 626 -34.21 7.09 -8.90
C ASP A 626 -33.85 7.05 -10.41
N ASN A 627 -34.60 7.76 -11.25
CA ASN A 627 -34.34 7.85 -12.69
C ASN A 627 -33.21 8.85 -13.02
N CYS A 628 -33.12 9.95 -12.27
CA CYS A 628 -32.03 10.92 -12.38
C CYS A 628 -30.68 10.32 -11.94
N ASP A 629 -30.68 9.53 -10.86
CA ASP A 629 -29.54 8.71 -10.41
C ASP A 629 -29.15 7.68 -11.48
N ALA A 630 -30.11 6.92 -12.02
CA ALA A 630 -29.85 5.94 -13.07
C ALA A 630 -29.37 6.56 -14.40
N ALA A 631 -29.70 7.83 -14.67
CA ALA A 631 -29.23 8.59 -15.83
C ALA A 631 -27.92 9.36 -15.58
N GLN A 632 -27.42 9.40 -14.34
CA GLN A 632 -26.35 10.30 -13.88
C GLN A 632 -26.56 11.77 -14.30
N ASN A 633 -27.81 12.22 -14.31
CA ASN A 633 -28.19 13.59 -14.65
C ASN A 633 -29.36 14.03 -13.77
N TRP A 634 -29.15 15.13 -13.04
CA TRP A 634 -30.06 15.63 -12.02
C TRP A 634 -30.68 16.98 -12.34
N ASP A 635 -30.40 17.59 -13.50
CA ASP A 635 -30.88 18.95 -13.83
C ASP A 635 -32.41 19.06 -13.77
N ASP A 636 -33.15 18.11 -14.37
CA ASP A 636 -34.61 18.06 -14.30
C ASP A 636 -35.14 17.82 -12.86
N CYS A 637 -34.44 17.00 -12.07
CA CYS A 637 -34.80 16.73 -10.68
C CYS A 637 -34.53 17.94 -9.75
N ILE A 638 -33.48 18.72 -10.01
CA ILE A 638 -33.19 19.99 -9.34
C ILE A 638 -34.24 21.03 -9.74
N ALA A 639 -34.61 21.10 -11.03
CA ALA A 639 -35.66 22.00 -11.52
C ALA A 639 -37.08 21.61 -11.05
N ASP A 640 -37.34 20.35 -10.72
CA ASP A 640 -38.54 19.92 -9.96
C ASP A 640 -38.48 20.45 -8.51
N CYS A 641 -37.34 20.35 -7.83
CA CYS A 641 -37.16 20.90 -6.47
C CYS A 641 -37.28 22.43 -6.43
N ASP A 642 -36.71 23.15 -7.40
CA ASP A 642 -36.79 24.62 -7.46
C ASP A 642 -38.22 25.12 -7.72
N ARG A 643 -39.01 24.39 -8.53
CA ARG A 643 -40.45 24.66 -8.72
C ARG A 643 -41.29 24.38 -7.47
N PHE A 644 -40.91 23.40 -6.66
CA PHE A 644 -41.51 23.21 -5.34
C PHE A 644 -41.20 24.41 -4.42
N LEU A 645 -39.91 24.79 -4.32
CA LEU A 645 -39.45 25.82 -3.37
C LEU A 645 -39.87 27.25 -3.75
N SER A 646 -40.26 27.51 -5.00
CA SER A 646 -40.84 28.80 -5.41
C SER A 646 -42.32 28.95 -5.03
N VAL A 647 -42.99 27.86 -4.64
CA VAL A 647 -44.44 27.80 -4.38
C VAL A 647 -44.75 27.41 -2.93
N PHE A 648 -43.94 26.55 -2.31
CA PHE A 648 -44.09 26.16 -0.89
C PHE A 648 -42.95 26.75 -0.06
N SER A 649 -43.29 27.59 0.92
CA SER A 649 -42.34 28.35 1.74
C SER A 649 -42.33 27.98 3.22
N GLU A 650 -43.51 27.74 3.82
CA GLU A 650 -43.67 27.52 5.27
C GLU A 650 -43.84 26.04 5.66
N GLU A 651 -44.04 25.14 4.69
CA GLU A 651 -44.49 23.77 4.95
C GLU A 651 -43.40 22.82 5.47
N PRO A 652 -43.72 21.82 6.31
CA PRO A 652 -42.75 20.83 6.81
C PRO A 652 -42.01 20.04 5.72
N ALA A 653 -42.57 19.96 4.51
CA ALA A 653 -41.95 19.36 3.33
C ALA A 653 -40.80 20.22 2.74
N VAL A 654 -40.82 21.54 2.94
CA VAL A 654 -39.82 22.49 2.40
C VAL A 654 -38.40 22.12 2.84
N GLU A 655 -38.22 21.78 4.12
CA GLU A 655 -36.92 21.35 4.65
C GLU A 655 -36.49 19.97 4.13
N LYS A 656 -37.42 19.10 3.71
CA LYS A 656 -37.12 17.85 3.02
C LYS A 656 -36.60 18.15 1.61
N VAL A 657 -37.28 19.03 0.87
CA VAL A 657 -36.93 19.43 -0.49
C VAL A 657 -35.60 20.21 -0.54
N LYS A 658 -35.33 21.12 0.40
CA LYS A 658 -34.01 21.80 0.48
C LYS A 658 -32.85 20.82 0.62
N ARG A 659 -32.98 19.84 1.52
CA ARG A 659 -31.97 18.78 1.70
C ARG A 659 -31.84 17.90 0.46
N LEU A 660 -32.94 17.53 -0.18
CA LEU A 660 -32.93 16.77 -1.42
C LEU A 660 -32.25 17.53 -2.56
N ARG A 661 -32.59 18.81 -2.75
CA ARG A 661 -31.96 19.70 -3.73
C ARG A 661 -30.44 19.77 -3.53
N SER A 662 -29.99 19.98 -2.29
CA SER A 662 -28.55 20.02 -1.96
C SER A 662 -27.84 18.70 -2.30
N LEU A 663 -28.46 17.55 -1.98
CA LEU A 663 -27.94 16.22 -2.32
C LEU A 663 -27.83 15.98 -3.84
N LEU A 664 -28.80 16.48 -4.61
CA LEU A 664 -28.78 16.40 -6.08
C LEU A 664 -27.72 17.32 -6.70
N GLU A 665 -27.49 18.50 -6.10
CA GLU A 665 -26.47 19.46 -6.51
C GLU A 665 -25.05 18.94 -6.19
N ASP A 666 -24.82 18.40 -4.97
CA ASP A 666 -23.57 17.71 -4.62
C ASP A 666 -23.26 16.54 -5.58
N LYS A 667 -24.26 15.72 -5.94
CA LYS A 667 -24.12 14.61 -6.91
C LYS A 667 -23.69 15.10 -8.29
N LYS A 668 -24.33 16.16 -8.78
CA LYS A 668 -24.00 16.79 -10.06
C LYS A 668 -22.57 17.35 -10.07
N ASP A 669 -22.18 18.04 -9.00
CA ASP A 669 -20.82 18.57 -8.85
C ASP A 669 -19.78 17.45 -8.91
N VAL A 670 -20.02 16.30 -8.27
CA VAL A 670 -19.09 15.16 -8.30
C VAL A 670 -18.86 14.61 -9.71
N GLU A 671 -19.88 14.55 -10.56
CA GLU A 671 -19.69 14.12 -11.95
C GLU A 671 -18.97 15.21 -12.80
N GLU A 672 -19.18 16.51 -12.54
CA GLU A 672 -18.37 17.56 -13.19
C GLU A 672 -16.89 17.49 -12.76
N LEU A 673 -16.63 17.30 -11.46
CA LEU A 673 -15.28 17.11 -10.91
C LEU A 673 -14.62 15.87 -11.53
N THR A 674 -15.38 14.77 -11.69
CA THR A 674 -14.92 13.52 -12.31
C THR A 674 -14.54 13.73 -13.77
N ALA A 675 -15.40 14.39 -14.56
CA ALA A 675 -15.12 14.74 -15.95
C ALA A 675 -13.89 15.66 -16.08
N ARG A 676 -13.77 16.66 -15.19
CA ARG A 676 -12.63 17.60 -15.17
C ARG A 676 -11.33 16.93 -14.75
N ALA A 677 -11.35 16.00 -13.82
CA ALA A 677 -10.19 15.20 -13.45
C ALA A 677 -9.75 14.27 -14.60
N ALA A 678 -10.72 13.64 -15.30
CA ALA A 678 -10.43 12.76 -16.45
C ALA A 678 -9.79 13.49 -17.64
N LEU A 679 -10.06 14.79 -17.82
CA LEU A 679 -9.39 15.61 -18.84
C LEU A 679 -7.89 15.85 -18.55
N ILE A 680 -7.45 15.72 -17.29
CA ILE A 680 -6.04 15.93 -16.87
C ILE A 680 -5.28 14.60 -16.90
N ALA A 681 -5.25 13.97 -18.07
CA ALA A 681 -4.65 12.66 -18.28
C ALA A 681 -3.13 12.65 -17.98
N GLY A 682 -2.72 11.91 -16.96
CA GLY A 682 -1.32 11.67 -16.59
C GLY A 682 -0.73 12.61 -15.54
N ASP A 683 -1.49 13.59 -15.04
CA ASP A 683 -1.09 14.42 -13.90
C ASP A 683 -2.03 14.18 -12.71
N PHE A 684 -1.74 13.11 -11.99
CA PHE A 684 -2.48 12.66 -10.81
C PHE A 684 -2.52 13.72 -9.69
N GLU A 685 -1.54 14.62 -9.62
CA GLU A 685 -1.50 15.66 -8.60
C GLU A 685 -2.52 16.76 -8.91
N LYS A 686 -2.60 17.23 -10.16
CA LYS A 686 -3.65 18.14 -10.61
C LYS A 686 -5.04 17.49 -10.54
N ALA A 687 -5.17 16.22 -10.92
CA ALA A 687 -6.43 15.48 -10.81
C ALA A 687 -6.90 15.38 -9.35
N LYS A 688 -6.00 15.06 -8.40
CA LYS A 688 -6.31 15.05 -6.97
C LYS A 688 -6.69 16.44 -6.44
N ARG A 689 -5.99 17.50 -6.87
CA ARG A 689 -6.25 18.89 -6.44
C ARG A 689 -7.69 19.33 -6.76
N ILE A 690 -8.26 18.93 -7.90
CA ILE A 690 -9.67 19.22 -8.26
C ILE A 690 -10.63 18.80 -7.13
N TYR A 691 -10.48 17.57 -6.64
CA TYR A 691 -11.33 17.03 -5.57
C TYR A 691 -11.02 17.65 -4.20
N THR A 692 -9.75 17.86 -3.84
CA THR A 692 -9.41 18.47 -2.54
C THR A 692 -9.80 19.94 -2.45
N ASP A 693 -9.70 20.68 -3.55
CA ASP A 693 -10.11 22.09 -3.63
C ASP A 693 -11.63 22.27 -3.58
N TYR A 694 -12.40 21.21 -3.90
CA TYR A 694 -13.85 21.16 -3.69
C TYR A 694 -14.15 20.86 -2.22
N LEU A 695 -13.61 19.78 -1.65
CA LEU A 695 -13.81 19.42 -0.24
C LEU A 695 -13.40 20.53 0.74
N ALA A 696 -12.39 21.33 0.39
CA ALA A 696 -11.97 22.49 1.19
C ALA A 696 -12.96 23.69 1.16
N LYS A 697 -13.83 23.77 0.14
CA LYS A 697 -14.87 24.80 0.00
C LYS A 697 -16.25 24.30 0.43
N HIS A 698 -16.51 23.00 0.28
CA HIS A 698 -17.77 22.33 0.57
C HIS A 698 -17.53 21.23 1.65
N PRO A 699 -17.12 21.59 2.89
CA PRO A 699 -16.71 20.62 3.91
C PRO A 699 -17.83 19.70 4.40
N ASP A 700 -19.08 20.17 4.25
CA ASP A 700 -20.33 19.54 4.66
C ASP A 700 -21.09 18.89 3.47
N THR A 701 -20.44 18.73 2.31
CA THR A 701 -21.03 18.08 1.12
C THR A 701 -21.51 16.66 1.42
N SER A 702 -22.68 16.29 0.89
CA SER A 702 -23.26 14.96 1.08
C SER A 702 -22.55 13.85 0.28
N GLN A 703 -21.59 14.19 -0.59
CA GLN A 703 -20.84 13.23 -1.42
C GLN A 703 -19.38 13.06 -0.99
N LYS A 704 -19.04 13.45 0.24
CA LYS A 704 -17.68 13.47 0.78
C LYS A 704 -16.96 12.13 0.65
N GLU A 705 -17.61 11.03 1.01
CA GLU A 705 -17.08 9.68 0.91
C GLU A 705 -16.84 9.28 -0.56
N ALA A 706 -17.81 9.55 -1.45
CA ALA A 706 -17.70 9.27 -2.89
C ALA A 706 -16.59 10.10 -3.60
N ILE A 707 -16.21 11.24 -3.03
CA ILE A 707 -15.04 12.03 -3.47
C ILE A 707 -13.74 11.44 -2.91
N LEU A 708 -13.72 10.97 -1.66
CA LEU A 708 -12.56 10.31 -1.07
C LEU A 708 -12.21 9.00 -1.79
N GLU A 709 -13.21 8.19 -2.16
CA GLU A 709 -13.05 7.00 -3.01
C GLU A 709 -12.43 7.33 -4.39
N ARG A 710 -12.72 8.51 -4.95
CA ARG A 710 -12.08 9.01 -6.20
C ARG A 710 -10.65 9.53 -5.98
N ILE A 711 -10.31 9.96 -4.76
CA ILE A 711 -8.96 10.42 -4.38
C ILE A 711 -8.02 9.24 -4.05
N GLU A 712 -8.53 8.13 -3.51
CA GLU A 712 -7.73 6.97 -3.10
C GLU A 712 -6.85 6.36 -4.21
N PRO A 713 -7.34 6.02 -5.41
CA PRO A 713 -6.48 5.51 -6.49
C PRO A 713 -5.43 6.54 -6.91
N LEU A 714 -5.76 7.84 -6.92
CA LEU A 714 -4.81 8.91 -7.23
C LEU A 714 -3.71 9.04 -6.16
N ASN A 715 -4.00 8.74 -4.88
CA ASN A 715 -2.97 8.63 -3.85
C ASN A 715 -2.02 7.46 -4.12
N SER A 716 -2.55 6.31 -4.56
CA SER A 716 -1.76 5.12 -4.91
C SER A 716 -0.84 5.40 -6.12
N ASP A 717 -1.40 5.95 -7.20
CA ASP A 717 -0.64 6.34 -8.40
C ASP A 717 0.48 7.35 -8.09
N LEU A 718 0.22 8.31 -7.19
CA LEU A 718 1.22 9.28 -6.71
C LEU A 718 2.31 8.63 -5.82
N ALA A 719 1.94 7.66 -4.98
CA ALA A 719 2.90 6.90 -4.17
C ALA A 719 3.82 6.05 -5.06
N GLY A 720 3.26 5.31 -6.03
CA GLY A 720 4.01 4.56 -7.03
C GLY A 720 4.92 5.45 -7.88
N LEU A 721 4.43 6.63 -8.30
CA LEU A 721 5.24 7.63 -8.99
C LEU A 721 6.43 8.12 -8.15
N ALA A 722 6.20 8.34 -6.85
CA ALA A 722 7.24 8.81 -5.92
C ALA A 722 8.28 7.72 -5.63
N GLU A 723 7.89 6.45 -5.50
CA GLU A 723 8.82 5.33 -5.38
C GLU A 723 9.61 5.12 -6.68
N TRP A 724 8.94 5.12 -7.83
CA TRP A 724 9.58 5.03 -9.14
C TRP A 724 10.61 6.15 -9.32
N LYS A 725 10.26 7.41 -9.08
CA LYS A 725 11.21 8.55 -9.16
C LYS A 725 12.44 8.33 -8.26
N LYS A 726 12.26 7.87 -7.02
CA LYS A 726 13.38 7.56 -6.09
C LYS A 726 14.26 6.41 -6.61
N THR A 727 13.66 5.35 -7.15
CA THR A 727 14.39 4.18 -7.67
C THR A 727 15.09 4.48 -9.00
N ALA A 728 14.45 5.22 -9.91
CA ALA A 728 15.06 5.69 -11.15
C ALA A 728 16.26 6.62 -10.89
N ALA A 729 16.11 7.60 -10.00
CA ALA A 729 17.23 8.49 -9.61
C ALA A 729 18.41 7.70 -9.00
N TYR A 730 18.13 6.72 -8.13
CA TYR A 730 19.15 5.85 -7.58
C TYR A 730 19.84 4.99 -8.65
N ALA A 731 19.08 4.36 -9.53
CA ALA A 731 19.58 3.48 -10.60
C ALA A 731 20.39 4.24 -11.68
N SER A 732 20.04 5.51 -11.93
CA SER A 732 20.77 6.40 -12.84
C SER A 732 22.03 7.04 -12.23
N ASN A 733 22.19 7.04 -10.90
CA ASN A 733 23.36 7.66 -10.27
C ASN A 733 24.64 6.83 -10.46
N LYS A 734 25.49 7.27 -11.39
CA LYS A 734 26.79 6.66 -11.71
C LYS A 734 27.81 6.65 -10.56
N SER A 735 27.62 7.45 -9.50
CA SER A 735 28.47 7.36 -8.30
C SER A 735 28.16 6.14 -7.43
N THR A 736 27.03 5.46 -7.68
CA THR A 736 26.63 4.25 -6.98
C THR A 736 27.09 3.02 -7.76
N ASP A 737 27.54 1.99 -7.05
CA ASP A 737 27.89 0.69 -7.61
C ASP A 737 26.75 0.11 -8.48
N ILE A 738 27.12 -0.44 -9.65
CA ILE A 738 26.18 -0.94 -10.65
C ILE A 738 25.40 -2.16 -10.15
N PHE A 739 25.99 -3.04 -9.34
CA PHE A 739 25.28 -4.20 -8.80
C PHE A 739 24.21 -3.75 -7.79
N LYS A 740 24.50 -2.75 -6.94
CA LYS A 740 23.50 -2.13 -6.05
C LYS A 740 22.38 -1.43 -6.83
N ARG A 741 22.70 -0.73 -7.92
CA ARG A 741 21.72 -0.06 -8.80
C ARG A 741 20.79 -1.05 -9.47
N ILE A 742 21.35 -2.08 -10.10
CA ILE A 742 20.60 -3.18 -10.74
C ILE A 742 19.74 -3.90 -9.70
N LYS A 743 20.28 -4.31 -8.54
CA LYS A 743 19.53 -5.01 -7.49
C LYS A 743 18.33 -4.22 -6.96
N ARG A 744 18.43 -2.89 -6.86
CA ARG A 744 17.28 -2.04 -6.48
C ARG A 744 16.24 -1.98 -7.59
N LEU A 745 16.67 -1.86 -8.84
CA LEU A 745 15.79 -1.75 -9.99
C LEU A 745 15.07 -3.07 -10.30
N GLU A 746 15.75 -4.20 -10.19
CA GLU A 746 15.16 -5.53 -10.36
C GLU A 746 14.16 -5.84 -9.25
N ARG A 747 14.47 -5.55 -7.97
CA ARG A 747 13.47 -5.62 -6.88
C ARG A 747 12.22 -4.78 -7.13
N TYR A 748 12.39 -3.58 -7.70
CA TYR A 748 11.24 -2.73 -8.06
C TYR A 748 10.40 -3.37 -9.18
N ILE A 749 11.04 -4.00 -10.17
CA ILE A 749 10.35 -4.72 -11.25
C ILE A 749 9.63 -5.98 -10.74
N GLU A 750 10.23 -6.71 -9.79
CA GLU A 750 9.66 -7.89 -9.15
C GLU A 750 8.42 -7.54 -8.30
N ASN A 751 8.54 -6.56 -7.41
CA ASN A 751 7.47 -6.18 -6.47
C ASN A 751 6.25 -5.56 -7.17
N HIS A 752 6.47 -4.75 -8.20
CA HIS A 752 5.44 -3.88 -8.80
C HIS A 752 5.02 -4.35 -10.20
N SER A 753 5.07 -5.65 -10.48
CA SER A 753 5.01 -6.21 -11.86
C SER A 753 3.84 -5.78 -12.78
N SER A 754 2.74 -5.25 -12.21
CA SER A 754 1.59 -4.69 -12.92
C SER A 754 1.62 -3.17 -13.18
N ASP A 755 2.56 -2.43 -12.59
CA ASP A 755 2.51 -0.97 -12.49
C ASP A 755 2.71 -0.23 -13.83
N PRO A 756 2.16 0.99 -13.97
CA PRO A 756 2.44 1.88 -15.10
C PRO A 756 3.94 2.09 -15.37
N TYR A 757 4.74 2.07 -14.30
CA TYR A 757 6.17 2.38 -14.32
C TYR A 757 7.07 1.18 -14.71
N ILE A 758 6.53 -0.02 -14.84
CA ILE A 758 7.29 -1.23 -15.24
C ILE A 758 7.89 -1.13 -16.64
N LYS A 759 7.25 -0.40 -17.56
CA LYS A 759 7.81 -0.15 -18.90
C LYS A 759 9.05 0.77 -18.83
N PRO A 760 9.02 1.95 -18.18
CA PRO A 760 10.21 2.72 -17.83
C PRO A 760 11.29 1.91 -17.08
N ALA A 761 10.92 1.10 -16.08
CA ALA A 761 11.87 0.33 -15.28
C ALA A 761 12.63 -0.71 -16.11
N ASN A 762 11.94 -1.49 -16.94
CA ASN A 762 12.57 -2.45 -17.85
C ASN A 762 13.43 -1.77 -18.93
N LYS A 763 13.01 -0.60 -19.42
CA LYS A 763 13.82 0.22 -20.35
C LYS A 763 15.14 0.64 -19.69
N LEU A 764 15.09 1.19 -18.47
CA LEU A 764 16.28 1.58 -17.71
C LEU A 764 17.18 0.38 -17.40
N ARG A 765 16.61 -0.76 -16.99
CA ARG A 765 17.34 -2.02 -16.74
C ARG A 765 18.09 -2.50 -18.00
N THR A 766 17.45 -2.37 -19.17
CA THR A 766 18.08 -2.68 -20.47
C THR A 766 19.19 -1.69 -20.84
N GLN A 767 19.03 -0.41 -20.50
CA GLN A 767 20.07 0.62 -20.72
C GLN A 767 21.31 0.43 -19.81
N LEU A 768 21.15 -0.17 -18.65
CA LEU A 768 22.24 -0.45 -17.69
C LEU A 768 22.98 -1.78 -17.94
N GLU A 769 22.43 -2.69 -18.75
CA GLU A 769 23.05 -4.00 -19.07
C GLU A 769 24.50 -3.89 -19.59
N PRO A 770 24.88 -2.95 -20.49
CA PRO A 770 26.26 -2.83 -20.95
C PRO A 770 27.26 -2.44 -19.85
N GLU A 771 26.80 -1.64 -18.86
CA GLU A 771 27.59 -1.22 -17.70
C GLU A 771 27.78 -2.39 -16.73
N LEU A 772 26.71 -3.13 -16.44
CA LEU A 772 26.75 -4.35 -15.64
C LEU A 772 27.72 -5.39 -16.24
N GLN A 773 27.61 -5.64 -17.54
CA GLN A 773 28.51 -6.55 -18.25
C GLN A 773 29.96 -6.07 -18.26
N ALA A 774 30.23 -4.76 -18.20
CA ALA A 774 31.59 -4.24 -18.03
C ALA A 774 32.14 -4.51 -16.63
N ALA A 775 31.36 -4.26 -15.57
CA ALA A 775 31.76 -4.50 -14.19
C ALA A 775 32.02 -5.99 -13.88
N ILE A 776 31.16 -6.89 -14.37
CA ILE A 776 31.35 -8.35 -14.23
C ILE A 776 32.70 -8.78 -14.83
N ARG A 777 33.04 -8.28 -16.03
CA ARG A 777 34.33 -8.57 -16.68
C ARG A 777 35.53 -7.98 -15.93
N ALA A 778 35.38 -6.82 -15.30
CA ALA A 778 36.41 -6.22 -14.46
C ALA A 778 36.69 -7.07 -13.20
N GLN A 779 35.63 -7.46 -12.47
CA GLN A 779 35.74 -8.30 -11.28
C GLN A 779 36.39 -9.66 -11.59
N GLN A 780 35.96 -10.33 -12.66
CA GLN A 780 36.58 -11.59 -13.13
C GLN A 780 38.06 -11.44 -13.48
N ALA A 781 38.47 -10.29 -14.04
CA ALA A 781 39.88 -10.01 -14.32
C ALA A 781 40.70 -9.77 -13.04
N GLU A 782 40.11 -9.15 -12.02
CA GLU A 782 40.75 -8.96 -10.71
C GLU A 782 40.90 -10.28 -9.94
N ASP A 783 39.83 -11.10 -9.85
CA ASP A 783 39.90 -12.41 -9.22
C ASP A 783 40.94 -13.31 -9.87
N LYS A 784 41.06 -13.27 -11.20
CA LYS A 784 42.12 -13.99 -11.91
C LYS A 784 43.51 -13.49 -11.52
N ARG A 785 43.74 -12.17 -11.45
CA ARG A 785 45.02 -11.59 -10.97
C ARG A 785 45.32 -12.01 -9.53
N ARG A 786 44.31 -12.02 -8.66
CA ARG A 786 44.41 -12.46 -7.25
C ARG A 786 44.78 -13.93 -7.13
N GLN A 787 44.17 -14.81 -7.93
CA GLN A 787 44.50 -16.24 -8.01
C GLN A 787 45.93 -16.48 -8.54
N GLU A 788 46.34 -15.76 -9.60
CA GLU A 788 47.71 -15.84 -10.12
C GLU A 788 48.77 -15.37 -9.11
N LEU A 789 48.48 -14.32 -8.34
CA LEU A 789 49.34 -13.85 -7.26
C LEU A 789 49.41 -14.85 -6.10
N ALA A 790 48.27 -15.42 -5.68
CA ALA A 790 48.21 -16.45 -4.65
C ALA A 790 49.01 -17.69 -5.06
N ARG A 791 48.88 -18.14 -6.31
CA ARG A 791 49.69 -19.24 -6.87
C ARG A 791 51.19 -18.92 -6.83
N LYS A 792 51.62 -17.74 -7.26
CA LYS A 792 53.03 -17.31 -7.21
C LYS A 792 53.57 -17.31 -5.77
N LYS A 793 52.79 -16.82 -4.81
CA LYS A 793 53.14 -16.87 -3.37
C LYS A 793 53.27 -18.30 -2.84
N ALA A 794 52.33 -19.19 -3.19
CA ALA A 794 52.39 -20.61 -2.81
C ALA A 794 53.58 -21.36 -3.45
N ASP A 795 53.89 -21.08 -4.72
CA ASP A 795 55.05 -21.65 -5.42
C ASP A 795 56.37 -21.20 -4.78
N GLN A 796 56.45 -19.95 -4.34
CA GLN A 796 57.62 -19.42 -3.63
C GLN A 796 57.75 -20.01 -2.21
N ALA A 797 56.68 -20.00 -1.41
CA ALA A 797 56.68 -20.56 -0.06
C ALA A 797 57.08 -22.04 -0.02
N ARG A 798 56.72 -22.83 -1.05
CA ARG A 798 57.19 -24.23 -1.19
C ARG A 798 58.71 -24.32 -1.41
N ARG A 799 59.29 -23.43 -2.21
CA ARG A 799 60.76 -23.36 -2.43
C ARG A 799 61.49 -22.95 -1.16
N ASP A 800 60.97 -21.95 -0.44
CA ASP A 800 61.60 -21.44 0.77
C ASP A 800 61.56 -22.47 1.92
N LYS A 801 60.45 -23.20 2.06
CA LYS A 801 60.32 -24.33 3.00
C LYS A 801 61.31 -25.46 2.67
N GLU A 802 61.50 -25.81 1.40
CA GLU A 802 62.50 -26.82 1.01
C GLU A 802 63.93 -26.31 1.27
N ALA A 803 64.23 -25.05 0.94
CA ALA A 803 65.53 -24.44 1.26
C ALA A 803 65.78 -24.35 2.78
N GLN A 804 64.75 -24.18 3.61
CA GLN A 804 64.84 -24.28 5.07
C GLN A 804 65.12 -25.72 5.52
N ARG A 805 64.40 -26.73 5.00
CA ARG A 805 64.63 -28.16 5.25
C ARG A 805 66.08 -28.55 4.95
N ILE A 806 66.60 -28.19 3.79
CA ILE A 806 67.99 -28.49 3.39
C ILE A 806 69.00 -27.79 4.31
N ARG A 807 68.78 -26.53 4.71
CA ARG A 807 69.64 -25.82 5.68
C ARG A 807 69.64 -26.47 7.07
N GLN A 808 68.49 -26.95 7.53
CA GLN A 808 68.37 -27.69 8.79
C GLN A 808 69.14 -29.02 8.74
N LEU A 809 69.02 -29.77 7.65
CA LEU A 809 69.78 -31.02 7.44
C LEU A 809 71.30 -30.77 7.42
N TYR A 810 71.78 -29.72 6.74
CA TYR A 810 73.20 -29.34 6.77
C TYR A 810 73.69 -29.06 8.20
N LYS A 811 72.92 -28.31 9.01
CA LYS A 811 73.25 -28.07 10.42
C LYS A 811 73.31 -29.39 11.20
N GLN A 812 72.29 -30.25 11.07
CA GLN A 812 72.20 -31.51 11.81
C GLN A 812 73.40 -32.44 11.54
N VAL A 813 73.78 -32.65 10.27
CA VAL A 813 74.90 -33.53 9.92
C VAL A 813 76.25 -32.89 10.26
N ASN A 814 76.38 -31.56 10.16
CA ASN A 814 77.56 -30.84 10.65
C ASN A 814 77.74 -30.99 12.17
N ASP A 815 76.66 -30.94 12.93
CA ASP A 815 76.69 -31.12 14.38
C ASP A 815 77.07 -32.55 14.78
N GLN A 816 76.65 -33.56 13.99
CA GLN A 816 77.09 -34.95 14.13
C GLN A 816 78.58 -35.16 13.79
N LEU A 817 79.21 -34.29 13.00
CA LEU A 817 80.65 -34.39 12.68
C LEU A 817 81.57 -33.82 13.77
N ARG A 818 81.07 -32.98 14.68
CA ARG A 818 81.90 -32.33 15.71
C ARG A 818 82.80 -33.30 16.50
N PRO A 819 82.33 -34.49 16.96
CA PRO A 819 83.17 -35.44 17.72
C PRO A 819 84.26 -36.14 16.88
N VAL A 820 84.14 -36.12 15.55
CA VAL A 820 85.06 -36.79 14.60
C VAL A 820 85.87 -35.80 13.74
N SER A 821 85.82 -34.51 14.10
CA SER A 821 86.43 -33.38 13.40
C SER A 821 87.96 -33.46 13.22
N ASN A 822 88.66 -34.24 14.05
CA ASN A 822 90.07 -34.56 13.86
C ASN A 822 90.36 -35.24 12.50
N ARG A 823 89.39 -36.00 11.97
CA ARG A 823 89.45 -36.66 10.66
C ARG A 823 88.64 -35.91 9.61
N PHE A 824 87.38 -35.59 9.90
CA PHE A 824 86.42 -35.04 8.93
C PHE A 824 86.20 -33.55 9.17
N VAL A 825 86.80 -32.71 8.33
CA VAL A 825 86.69 -31.25 8.43
C VAL A 825 85.62 -30.76 7.48
N ALA A 826 84.49 -30.28 8.01
CA ALA A 826 83.43 -29.64 7.23
C ALA A 826 83.77 -28.16 6.97
N HIS A 827 83.54 -27.68 5.74
CA HIS A 827 83.95 -26.34 5.31
C HIS A 827 82.83 -25.29 5.31
N GLY A 828 81.61 -25.67 5.72
CA GLY A 828 80.44 -24.78 5.79
C GLY A 828 79.72 -24.54 4.45
N ASP A 829 80.38 -24.84 3.33
CA ASP A 829 79.88 -24.74 1.94
C ASP A 829 79.03 -25.95 1.49
N GLY A 830 78.84 -26.92 2.38
CA GLY A 830 78.20 -28.21 2.11
C GLY A 830 79.16 -29.37 1.78
N THR A 831 80.48 -29.16 1.91
CA THR A 831 81.51 -30.19 1.70
C THR A 831 82.28 -30.53 2.98
N VAL A 832 82.96 -31.67 2.97
CA VAL A 832 83.75 -32.19 4.09
C VAL A 832 84.97 -32.98 3.59
N SER A 833 86.17 -32.61 4.03
CA SER A 833 87.41 -33.32 3.67
C SER A 833 87.82 -34.34 4.73
N ASP A 834 88.20 -35.54 4.29
CA ASP A 834 88.77 -36.60 5.13
C ASP A 834 90.30 -36.51 5.14
N ARG A 835 90.88 -36.08 6.26
CA ARG A 835 92.32 -35.92 6.45
C ARG A 835 93.12 -37.24 6.34
N VAL A 836 92.48 -38.40 6.42
CA VAL A 836 93.14 -39.71 6.29
C VAL A 836 93.24 -40.18 4.84
N THR A 837 92.26 -39.85 4.00
CA THR A 837 92.25 -40.26 2.58
C THR A 837 92.59 -39.13 1.60
N GLY A 838 92.58 -37.87 2.06
CA GLY A 838 92.73 -36.68 1.22
C GLY A 838 91.48 -36.33 0.40
N LEU A 839 90.43 -37.14 0.46
CA LEU A 839 89.23 -36.99 -0.36
C LEU A 839 88.26 -35.96 0.24
N THR A 840 87.56 -35.24 -0.64
CA THR A 840 86.50 -34.31 -0.24
C THR A 840 85.14 -34.83 -0.68
N TRP A 841 84.18 -34.84 0.23
CA TRP A 841 82.86 -35.46 0.10
C TRP A 841 81.75 -34.42 0.20
N CYS A 842 80.59 -34.72 -0.37
CA CYS A 842 79.36 -33.99 -0.04
C CYS A 842 78.90 -34.32 1.38
N LEU A 843 78.60 -33.28 2.17
CA LEU A 843 78.15 -33.41 3.56
C LEU A 843 76.76 -34.04 3.67
N LEU A 844 75.84 -33.66 2.78
CA LEU A 844 74.56 -34.37 2.59
C LEU A 844 74.64 -35.32 1.39
N ASP A 845 74.02 -36.48 1.55
CA ASP A 845 73.81 -37.46 0.48
C ASP A 845 72.49 -37.22 -0.27
N SER A 846 72.30 -37.93 -1.39
CA SER A 846 71.11 -37.82 -2.22
C SER A 846 69.81 -38.23 -1.50
N HIS A 847 69.86 -39.10 -0.49
CA HIS A 847 68.68 -39.57 0.22
C HIS A 847 68.15 -38.48 1.17
N LEU A 848 69.03 -37.85 1.95
CA LEU A 848 68.67 -36.68 2.76
C LEU A 848 68.19 -35.53 1.89
N VAL A 849 68.91 -35.17 0.83
CA VAL A 849 68.54 -34.03 -0.03
C VAL A 849 67.19 -34.27 -0.73
N LEU A 850 67.05 -35.38 -1.47
CA LEU A 850 65.87 -35.60 -2.32
C LEU A 850 64.67 -36.23 -1.58
N GLY A 851 64.84 -36.68 -0.34
CA GLY A 851 63.82 -37.41 0.42
C GLY A 851 63.51 -38.82 -0.14
N LYS A 852 64.31 -39.30 -1.11
CA LYS A 852 64.11 -40.56 -1.83
C LYS A 852 65.44 -41.17 -2.28
N CYS A 853 65.43 -42.46 -2.58
CA CYS A 853 66.55 -43.13 -3.22
C CYS A 853 66.59 -42.89 -4.75
N LEU A 854 67.68 -43.32 -5.37
CA LEU A 854 67.93 -43.26 -6.81
C LEU A 854 68.30 -44.64 -7.34
N SER A 855 67.89 -44.93 -8.59
CA SER A 855 68.50 -45.98 -9.41
C SER A 855 69.95 -45.63 -9.74
N TYR A 856 70.74 -46.60 -10.19
CA TYR A 856 72.14 -46.34 -10.52
C TYR A 856 72.34 -45.45 -11.77
N SER A 857 71.34 -45.38 -12.66
CA SER A 857 71.28 -44.38 -13.74
C SER A 857 71.05 -42.98 -13.17
N ALA A 858 69.96 -42.78 -12.43
CA ALA A 858 69.62 -41.49 -11.82
C ALA A 858 70.68 -41.01 -10.82
N ALA A 859 71.42 -41.92 -10.18
CA ALA A 859 72.58 -41.63 -9.34
C ALA A 859 73.71 -40.93 -10.11
N LYS A 860 74.04 -41.38 -11.33
CA LYS A 860 75.06 -40.77 -12.19
C LYS A 860 74.61 -39.38 -12.67
N ASP A 861 73.36 -39.26 -13.12
CA ASP A 861 72.82 -38.01 -13.62
C ASP A 861 72.67 -36.96 -12.51
N TYR A 862 72.26 -37.36 -11.31
CA TYR A 862 72.25 -36.52 -10.11
C TYR A 862 73.65 -35.96 -9.82
N VAL A 863 74.66 -36.83 -9.71
CA VAL A 863 76.06 -36.44 -9.43
C VAL A 863 76.61 -35.50 -10.49
N LYS A 864 76.38 -35.80 -11.77
CA LYS A 864 76.80 -34.97 -12.91
C LYS A 864 76.18 -33.56 -12.90
N GLY A 865 75.03 -33.39 -12.24
CA GLY A 865 74.37 -32.10 -12.05
C GLY A 865 74.76 -31.34 -10.76
N MET A 866 75.58 -31.91 -9.87
CA MET A 866 75.90 -31.31 -8.58
C MET A 866 76.81 -30.07 -8.72
N LYS A 867 76.53 -29.07 -7.88
CA LYS A 867 77.31 -27.82 -7.72
C LYS A 867 77.64 -27.48 -6.26
N THR A 868 77.63 -28.49 -5.38
CA THR A 868 77.92 -28.35 -3.94
C THR A 868 79.34 -27.79 -3.75
N GLY A 869 79.53 -26.86 -2.81
CA GLY A 869 80.80 -26.15 -2.64
C GLY A 869 81.26 -25.32 -3.84
N GLY A 870 80.38 -25.05 -4.82
CA GLY A 870 80.76 -24.45 -6.10
C GLY A 870 81.51 -25.41 -7.06
N HIS A 871 81.78 -26.63 -6.63
CA HIS A 871 82.49 -27.65 -7.40
C HIS A 871 81.56 -28.44 -8.34
N SER A 872 82.05 -28.79 -9.53
CA SER A 872 81.29 -29.55 -10.56
C SER A 872 82.02 -30.81 -11.06
N ASP A 873 83.11 -31.19 -10.41
CA ASP A 873 83.92 -32.39 -10.64
C ASP A 873 83.52 -33.57 -9.73
N TRP A 874 82.36 -33.46 -9.08
CA TRP A 874 81.75 -34.50 -8.28
C TRP A 874 81.59 -35.81 -9.07
N ARG A 875 81.99 -36.92 -8.46
CA ARG A 875 81.86 -38.26 -9.03
C ARG A 875 81.28 -39.25 -8.03
N LEU A 876 80.87 -40.41 -8.55
CA LEU A 876 80.61 -41.59 -7.72
C LEU A 876 81.94 -42.06 -7.09
N PRO A 877 81.94 -42.41 -5.80
CA PRO A 877 83.09 -43.00 -5.12
C PRO A 877 83.30 -44.46 -5.54
N SER A 878 84.51 -45.00 -5.42
CA SER A 878 84.72 -46.46 -5.51
C SER A 878 84.17 -47.16 -4.26
N ALA A 879 84.03 -48.49 -4.32
CA ALA A 879 83.63 -49.28 -3.16
C ALA A 879 84.70 -49.22 -2.06
N GLY A 880 85.98 -49.10 -2.45
CA GLY A 880 87.10 -48.87 -1.54
C GLY A 880 87.04 -47.51 -0.83
N GLU A 881 86.67 -46.44 -1.54
CA GLU A 881 86.53 -45.10 -0.97
C GLU A 881 85.34 -45.03 0.02
N LEU A 882 84.19 -45.62 -0.33
CA LEU A 882 83.06 -45.75 0.58
C LEU A 882 83.37 -46.63 1.81
N ALA A 883 84.13 -47.72 1.63
CA ALA A 883 84.57 -48.55 2.75
C ALA A 883 85.52 -47.77 3.67
N ALA A 884 86.47 -47.01 3.13
CA ALA A 884 87.35 -46.14 3.92
C ALA A 884 86.57 -45.08 4.71
N LEU A 885 85.46 -44.57 4.17
CA LEU A 885 84.59 -43.59 4.83
C LEU A 885 83.77 -44.21 5.98
N TYR A 886 83.18 -45.39 5.76
CA TYR A 886 82.16 -45.98 6.65
C TYR A 886 82.60 -47.20 7.49
N LYS A 887 83.76 -47.82 7.21
CA LYS A 887 84.24 -49.03 7.89
C LYS A 887 85.54 -48.82 8.69
N ASN A 888 86.17 -47.65 8.57
CA ASN A 888 87.34 -47.26 9.36
C ASN A 888 86.95 -46.25 10.46
N SER A 889 87.46 -46.45 11.68
CA SER A 889 87.26 -45.53 12.81
C SER A 889 88.25 -44.36 12.77
N PRO A 890 87.85 -43.12 13.13
CA PRO A 890 86.48 -42.69 13.40
C PRO A 890 85.63 -42.74 12.12
N PHE A 891 84.42 -43.27 12.26
CA PHE A 891 83.49 -43.50 11.15
C PHE A 891 82.76 -42.20 10.76
N PHE A 892 82.38 -42.07 9.48
CA PHE A 892 81.48 -40.99 9.06
C PHE A 892 80.03 -41.24 9.54
N PRO A 893 79.28 -40.22 10.00
CA PRO A 893 77.90 -40.39 10.46
C PRO A 893 76.97 -41.09 9.45
N ALA A 894 76.17 -42.03 9.96
CA ALA A 894 75.14 -42.72 9.19
C ALA A 894 73.87 -41.86 9.09
N THR A 895 73.33 -41.74 7.87
CA THR A 895 72.24 -40.79 7.52
C THR A 895 70.94 -41.50 7.11
N GLY A 896 70.73 -42.74 7.56
CA GLY A 896 69.52 -43.53 7.28
C GLY A 896 69.50 -44.26 5.92
N ALA A 897 70.39 -43.92 4.99
CA ALA A 897 70.52 -44.62 3.72
C ALA A 897 70.92 -46.10 3.89
N ALA A 898 70.13 -47.02 3.31
CA ALA A 898 70.36 -48.47 3.43
C ALA A 898 71.69 -48.93 2.80
N TRP A 899 72.08 -48.35 1.66
CA TRP A 899 73.40 -48.52 1.03
C TRP A 899 73.70 -47.39 0.05
N TYR A 900 74.98 -47.25 -0.25
CA TYR A 900 75.54 -46.27 -1.18
C TYR A 900 76.02 -46.90 -2.48
N TRP A 901 75.71 -46.25 -3.60
CA TRP A 901 76.25 -46.59 -4.92
C TRP A 901 77.73 -46.26 -5.03
N SER A 902 78.53 -47.24 -5.43
CA SER A 902 79.89 -46.98 -5.92
C SER A 902 79.93 -46.81 -7.44
N SER A 903 81.08 -46.47 -8.01
CA SER A 903 81.37 -46.47 -9.45
C SER A 903 81.65 -47.88 -10.01
N GLU A 904 81.86 -48.89 -9.17
CA GLU A 904 82.26 -50.25 -9.54
C GLU A 904 81.04 -51.07 -10.05
N SER A 905 80.84 -51.03 -11.37
CA SER A 905 79.70 -51.61 -12.09
C SER A 905 80.14 -52.74 -13.04
N PHE A 906 79.60 -53.94 -12.85
CA PHE A 906 80.04 -55.18 -13.49
C PHE A 906 78.88 -55.94 -14.15
N ALA A 907 79.18 -56.76 -15.15
CA ALA A 907 78.22 -57.71 -15.72
C ALA A 907 78.30 -59.05 -14.94
N ARG A 908 77.15 -59.59 -14.55
CA ARG A 908 77.01 -60.87 -13.84
C ARG A 908 75.97 -61.72 -14.56
N GLY A 909 76.41 -62.41 -15.61
CA GLY A 909 75.51 -62.97 -16.62
C GLY A 909 74.87 -61.86 -17.43
N TYR A 910 73.55 -61.93 -17.65
CA TYR A 910 72.79 -60.92 -18.40
C TYR A 910 72.42 -59.67 -17.59
N HIS A 911 72.66 -59.66 -16.27
CA HIS A 911 72.35 -58.52 -15.39
C HIS A 911 73.60 -57.69 -15.11
N ARG A 912 73.43 -56.37 -14.99
CA ARG A 912 74.48 -55.47 -14.49
C ARG A 912 74.26 -55.27 -12.98
N VAL A 913 75.33 -55.37 -12.21
CA VAL A 913 75.34 -55.18 -10.76
C VAL A 913 76.40 -54.17 -10.37
N VAL A 914 76.16 -53.44 -9.29
CA VAL A 914 77.12 -52.50 -8.70
C VAL A 914 77.53 -53.00 -7.33
N ASP A 915 78.81 -52.88 -6.99
CA ASP A 915 79.27 -53.04 -5.62
C ASP A 915 78.73 -51.86 -4.78
N VAL A 916 78.15 -52.16 -3.62
CA VAL A 916 77.55 -51.16 -2.71
C VAL A 916 78.08 -51.28 -1.29
N VAL A 917 78.05 -50.18 -0.55
CA VAL A 917 78.55 -50.12 0.83
C VAL A 917 77.46 -49.61 1.77
N THR A 918 77.27 -50.29 2.90
CA THR A 918 76.36 -49.86 3.98
C THR A 918 77.08 -48.91 4.94
N SER A 919 76.39 -47.90 5.48
CA SER A 919 76.94 -47.00 6.51
C SER A 919 76.88 -47.57 7.93
N VAL A 920 76.68 -48.88 8.08
CA VAL A 920 76.76 -49.55 9.40
C VAL A 920 78.24 -49.63 9.81
N PRO A 921 78.64 -49.17 11.02
CA PRO A 921 80.04 -49.16 11.45
C PRO A 921 80.50 -50.58 11.81
N GLU A 922 80.97 -51.31 10.81
CA GLU A 922 81.47 -52.69 10.90
C GLU A 922 82.94 -52.71 10.49
N THR A 923 83.82 -53.30 11.30
CA THR A 923 85.26 -53.40 11.00
C THR A 923 85.61 -54.52 10.01
N VAL A 924 84.65 -55.40 9.69
CA VAL A 924 84.80 -56.48 8.71
C VAL A 924 84.00 -56.11 7.45
N PHE A 925 84.67 -55.55 6.45
CA PHE A 925 84.03 -55.19 5.19
C PHE A 925 83.73 -56.42 4.33
N THR A 926 82.45 -56.70 4.11
CA THR A 926 81.98 -57.67 3.10
C THR A 926 81.47 -56.91 1.87
N ARG A 927 81.90 -57.31 0.67
CA ARG A 927 81.39 -56.72 -0.58
C ARG A 927 79.93 -57.15 -0.80
N SER A 928 79.03 -56.19 -0.92
CA SER A 928 77.62 -56.41 -1.26
C SER A 928 77.34 -55.93 -2.68
N GLN A 929 76.41 -56.58 -3.40
CA GLN A 929 76.05 -56.25 -4.78
C GLN A 929 74.55 -56.04 -4.94
N LYS A 930 74.16 -55.10 -5.80
CA LYS A 930 72.76 -54.76 -6.13
C LYS A 930 72.58 -54.56 -7.64
N SER A 931 71.39 -54.84 -8.18
CA SER A 931 71.06 -54.54 -9.59
C SER A 931 71.06 -53.03 -9.83
N GLU A 932 71.43 -52.57 -11.02
CA GLU A 932 71.46 -51.14 -11.36
C GLU A 932 70.09 -50.44 -11.22
N ASP A 933 69.00 -51.20 -11.29
CA ASP A 933 67.62 -50.71 -11.11
C ASP A 933 67.17 -50.59 -9.63
N SER A 934 68.03 -50.97 -8.67
CA SER A 934 67.65 -50.98 -7.25
C SER A 934 67.51 -49.55 -6.67
N CYS A 935 66.92 -49.46 -5.48
CA CYS A 935 66.80 -48.22 -4.70
C CYS A 935 68.04 -48.00 -3.82
N GLY A 936 68.92 -47.05 -4.15
CA GLY A 936 70.13 -46.74 -3.35
C GLY A 936 70.40 -45.24 -3.17
N ALA A 937 71.37 -44.87 -2.32
CA ALA A 937 71.77 -43.48 -2.09
C ALA A 937 73.13 -43.16 -2.72
N VAL A 938 73.45 -41.86 -2.81
CA VAL A 938 74.74 -41.38 -3.31
C VAL A 938 75.35 -40.35 -2.35
N ARG A 939 76.60 -40.59 -1.95
CA ARG A 939 77.47 -39.57 -1.35
C ARG A 939 78.60 -39.30 -2.33
N ALA A 940 78.51 -38.18 -3.04
CA ALA A 940 79.48 -37.82 -4.05
C ALA A 940 80.85 -37.48 -3.42
N VAL A 941 81.91 -37.74 -4.17
CA VAL A 941 83.30 -37.48 -3.79
C VAL A 941 84.03 -36.71 -4.89
N ARG A 942 85.06 -35.96 -4.52
CA ARG A 942 86.05 -35.31 -5.39
C ARG A 942 87.45 -35.40 -4.75
N GLN A 943 88.47 -35.09 -5.54
CA GLN A 943 89.88 -35.00 -5.12
C GLN A 943 90.32 -33.54 -4.98
#